data_AF-A0AAX6P4P4-F1
#
_entry.id   AF-A0AAX6P4P4-F1
#
_cell.length_a   1.000
_cell.length_b   1.000
_cell.length_c   1.000
_cell.angle_alpha   90.00
_cell.angle_beta   90.00
_cell.angle_gamma   90.00
#
_symmetry.space_group_name_H-M   'P 1'
#
loop_
_entity.id
_entity.type
_entity.pdbx_description
1 polymer ?
#
loop_
_entity_poly.entity_id
_entity_poly.type
_entity_poly.pdbx_seq_one_letter_code
_entity_poly.pdbx_strand_id
1 'polypeptide(L)'
;MSKRLRSSDVCADCSGPDPSWASVNRGTFICDECCSVHRSLGRHISQVRHLKHTPWPPTLLQMVETLYNNGANSIWEHSLLDPASIMSGRRKANPQDKVHPTKAEFIRAKYQMLAFVHRLPCRDDDSVTAKDLSKQLHSSVRTGNLETCLRLLSLGAQANFFHPEKGNTPLHVASKAGQILQAELLAVYGADPGTQDSGGKTPVDYARQGGHHELAERLVEIQYELTDRLAFYLCGRKPDHKNGQHFIIPQMADRRLSLDLSELAKAAKRKLQSLSNHLFEELAMDVYDEVDRRETDAVWLATQNHSTLVTETTVVPFLPVNPEYSSTRNQGRQKLARFNAHEFATLVIDILSDAKRRQQGSPLSSSKDSVELILKTVNSQHSTESQDNDQPDYDSVASDEDTDLETTASKANRQKLQTLQSENSSLRKQATTNIYQVQTGSEYPETSSHSSLKRRPSARGSRPMSMYETGSGQKPYLPMGEANHPEESRTRLQPFPAHASRLEKQNSTPESDYDNTPNDMEPDDMGSGRKGRQRSMVWPADSSVPDATEPHTSPSPTLPSTEDVIRKTEQITKNIQELLRAAQENKHDSYIPCSERIHVAVTEMAALFPKKPKSDTVRTSLRLLTSSAYRLQSECKKALPGDPGSPTDVQLVTQQVIQCAYDIAKAAKQLVTITTKENNN
;
A
#
# COMPACT_ATOMS: atom_id res chain seq x y z
N MET A 1 3.20 18.43 39.66
CA MET A 1 3.15 19.21 38.39
C MET A 1 2.93 18.24 37.26
N SER A 2 1.85 18.37 36.49
CA SER A 2 1.62 17.48 35.34
C SER A 2 2.57 17.89 34.20
N LYS A 3 3.46 17.00 33.78
CA LYS A 3 4.23 17.19 32.55
C LYS A 3 3.20 17.18 31.41
N ARG A 4 3.01 18.29 30.70
CA ARG A 4 2.38 18.23 29.37
C ARG A 4 3.24 17.29 28.53
N LEU A 5 2.70 16.14 28.15
CA LEU A 5 3.32 15.25 27.17
C LEU A 5 3.65 16.07 25.92
N ARG A 6 4.82 15.84 25.32
CA ARG A 6 5.13 16.45 24.03
C ARG A 6 4.23 15.81 22.98
N SER A 7 3.94 16.51 21.89
CA SER A 7 3.11 15.95 20.81
C SER A 7 3.67 14.60 20.37
N SER A 8 5.00 14.50 20.20
CA SER A 8 5.76 13.28 19.89
C SER A 8 5.38 12.03 20.68
N ASP A 9 4.93 12.18 21.93
CA ASP A 9 4.78 11.08 22.87
C ASP A 9 3.40 10.39 22.73
N VAL A 10 2.51 10.93 21.89
CA VAL A 10 1.14 10.47 21.69
C VAL A 10 0.76 10.38 20.21
N CYS A 11 -0.20 9.53 19.89
CA CYS A 11 -0.81 9.39 18.58
C CYS A 11 -1.70 10.60 18.26
N ALA A 12 -1.50 11.21 17.09
CA ALA A 12 -2.22 12.39 16.64
C ALA A 12 -3.74 12.21 16.54
N ASP A 13 -4.25 10.98 16.38
CA ASP A 13 -5.66 10.71 16.09
C ASP A 13 -6.46 10.17 17.28
N CYS A 14 -5.86 9.29 18.09
CA CYS A 14 -6.53 8.70 19.25
C CYS A 14 -5.90 9.07 20.60
N SER A 15 -4.81 9.84 20.62
CA SER A 15 -4.04 10.21 21.82
C SER A 15 -3.44 9.03 22.59
N GLY A 16 -3.35 7.84 21.99
CA GLY A 16 -2.66 6.68 22.57
C GLY A 16 -1.15 6.92 22.67
N PRO A 17 -0.45 6.37 23.66
CA PRO A 17 0.98 6.62 23.87
C PRO A 17 1.86 5.98 22.77
N ASP A 18 3.11 6.43 22.70
CA ASP A 18 4.22 5.80 21.97
C ASP A 18 3.89 5.44 20.50
N PRO A 19 3.54 6.43 19.65
CA PRO A 19 3.26 6.18 18.24
C PRO A 19 4.48 5.57 17.52
N SER A 20 4.22 4.61 16.65
CA SER A 20 5.19 3.80 15.90
C SER A 20 5.32 4.23 14.43
N TRP A 21 4.35 4.98 13.90
CA TRP A 21 4.27 5.41 12.51
C TRP A 21 4.18 6.93 12.38
N ALA A 22 4.44 7.43 11.18
CA ALA A 22 4.22 8.81 10.78
C ALA A 22 3.34 8.90 9.53
N SER A 23 2.51 9.93 9.46
CA SER A 23 1.89 10.41 8.22
C SER A 23 2.69 11.62 7.74
N VAL A 24 3.59 11.39 6.77
CA VAL A 24 4.66 12.32 6.38
C VAL A 24 4.08 13.63 5.85
N ASN A 25 3.12 13.56 4.92
CA ASN A 25 2.45 14.74 4.34
C ASN A 25 1.48 15.44 5.29
N ARG A 26 1.14 14.84 6.45
CA ARG A 26 0.28 15.49 7.46
C ARG A 26 1.08 16.07 8.63
N GLY A 27 2.38 15.76 8.74
CA GLY A 27 3.22 16.22 9.85
C GLY A 27 2.76 15.65 11.20
N THR A 28 2.38 14.37 11.24
CA THR A 28 1.82 13.72 12.45
C THR A 28 2.42 12.34 12.71
N PHE A 29 2.57 11.98 13.99
CA PHE A 29 2.84 10.61 14.42
C PHE A 29 1.56 9.90 14.85
N ILE A 30 1.45 8.60 14.51
CA ILE A 30 0.25 7.79 14.71
C ILE A 30 0.62 6.38 15.22
N CYS A 31 -0.24 5.78 16.03
CA CYS A 31 -0.07 4.39 16.48
C CYS A 31 -0.53 3.39 15.41
N ASP A 32 -0.17 2.12 15.59
CA ASP A 32 -0.49 1.02 14.66
C ASP A 32 -1.97 0.96 14.29
N GLU A 33 -2.86 0.96 15.28
CA GLU A 33 -4.31 0.92 15.06
C GLU A 33 -4.80 2.04 14.13
N CYS A 34 -4.29 3.26 14.28
CA CYS A 34 -4.63 4.39 13.41
C CYS A 34 -3.94 4.26 12.04
N CYS A 35 -2.70 3.77 11.99
CA CYS A 35 -1.97 3.51 10.75
C CYS A 35 -2.68 2.50 9.84
N SER A 36 -3.31 1.45 10.40
CA SER A 36 -4.10 0.48 9.62
C SER A 36 -5.22 1.16 8.82
N VAL A 37 -5.86 2.18 9.39
CA VAL A 37 -6.85 3.01 8.68
C VAL A 37 -6.18 3.90 7.66
N HIS A 38 -5.09 4.60 8.00
CA HIS A 38 -4.35 5.46 7.06
C HIS A 38 -3.90 4.72 5.80
N ARG A 39 -3.42 3.48 5.93
CA ARG A 39 -3.08 2.59 4.79
C ARG A 39 -4.27 2.38 3.85
N SER A 40 -5.49 2.25 4.38
CA SER A 40 -6.70 2.10 3.57
C SER A 40 -7.14 3.37 2.81
N LEU A 41 -6.61 4.55 3.16
CA LEU A 41 -6.92 5.82 2.48
C LEU A 41 -6.03 6.06 1.25
N GLY A 42 -4.82 5.49 1.24
CA GLY A 42 -3.84 5.67 0.16
C GLY A 42 -3.04 6.97 0.25
N ARG A 43 -1.93 7.00 -0.51
CA ARG A 43 -0.87 8.03 -0.40
C ARG A 43 -1.32 9.45 -0.72
N HIS A 44 -2.34 9.62 -1.55
CA HIS A 44 -2.95 10.91 -1.88
C HIS A 44 -3.59 11.58 -0.65
N ILE A 45 -4.05 10.79 0.35
CA ILE A 45 -4.53 11.30 1.63
C ILE A 45 -3.42 11.24 2.70
N SER A 46 -2.73 10.10 2.83
CA SER A 46 -1.70 9.87 3.85
C SER A 46 -0.54 9.03 3.34
N GLN A 47 0.66 9.60 3.31
CA GLN A 47 1.92 8.92 3.06
C GLN A 47 2.44 8.32 4.39
N VAL A 48 2.29 7.02 4.60
CA VAL A 48 2.67 6.35 5.85
C VAL A 48 4.12 5.87 5.83
N ARG A 49 4.82 5.94 6.97
CA ARG A 49 6.17 5.35 7.15
C ARG A 49 6.40 4.98 8.61
N HIS A 50 7.00 3.82 8.88
CA HIS A 50 7.32 3.38 10.24
C HIS A 50 8.55 4.12 10.79
N LEU A 51 8.53 4.53 12.05
CA LEU A 51 9.55 5.39 12.65
C LEU A 51 10.90 4.69 12.89
N LYS A 52 10.91 3.35 13.10
CA LYS A 52 12.09 2.61 13.60
C LYS A 52 12.58 1.44 12.75
N HIS A 53 11.85 1.04 11.70
CA HIS A 53 12.15 -0.22 10.97
C HIS A 53 12.97 0.02 9.69
N THR A 54 12.77 1.15 9.02
CA THR A 54 13.61 1.57 7.89
C THR A 54 14.33 2.86 8.26
N PRO A 55 15.61 3.03 7.88
CA PRO A 55 16.32 4.27 8.14
C PRO A 55 15.62 5.42 7.40
N TRP A 56 15.59 6.59 8.04
CA TRP A 56 15.05 7.81 7.46
C TRP A 56 16.19 8.71 6.97
N PRO A 57 15.98 9.50 5.90
CA PRO A 57 16.77 10.72 5.72
C PRO A 57 16.59 11.57 6.99
N PRO A 58 17.68 11.97 7.70
CA PRO A 58 17.57 12.61 9.01
C PRO A 58 16.71 13.89 8.97
N THR A 59 16.89 14.68 7.92
CA THR A 59 16.17 15.93 7.64
C THR A 59 14.68 15.72 7.38
N LEU A 60 14.28 14.61 6.75
CA LEU A 60 12.88 14.27 6.52
C LEU A 60 12.17 13.90 7.83
N LEU A 61 12.81 13.09 8.68
CA LEU A 61 12.25 12.74 10.00
C LEU A 61 12.16 13.99 10.89
N GLN A 62 13.23 14.81 10.91
CA GLN A 62 13.27 16.08 11.63
C GLN A 62 12.16 17.04 11.16
N MET A 63 11.86 17.09 9.86
CA MET A 63 10.77 17.91 9.30
C MET A 63 9.41 17.47 9.86
N VAL A 64 9.11 16.16 9.85
CA VAL A 64 7.85 15.62 10.38
C VAL A 64 7.75 15.81 11.90
N GLU A 65 8.81 15.54 12.65
CA GLU A 65 8.86 15.75 14.10
C GLU A 65 8.68 17.23 14.46
N THR A 66 9.33 18.14 13.73
CA THR A 66 9.21 19.58 13.93
C THR A 66 7.80 20.06 13.65
N LEU A 67 7.17 19.61 12.56
CA LEU A 67 5.75 19.89 12.29
C LEU A 67 4.85 19.41 13.41
N TYR A 68 5.04 18.17 13.88
CA TYR A 68 4.15 17.57 14.86
C TYR A 68 4.26 18.26 16.23
N ASN A 69 5.49 18.54 16.67
CA ASN A 69 5.76 19.25 17.93
C ASN A 69 5.36 20.74 17.87
N ASN A 70 5.38 21.38 16.71
CA ASN A 70 4.90 22.75 16.51
C ASN A 70 3.43 22.83 16.06
N GLY A 71 2.62 21.80 16.35
CA GLY A 71 1.17 21.92 16.29
C GLY A 71 0.55 21.74 14.90
N ALA A 72 1.17 21.01 13.98
CA ALA A 72 0.55 20.60 12.71
C ALA A 72 -0.85 19.99 12.89
N ASN A 73 -1.08 19.27 14.00
CA ASN A 73 -2.38 18.69 14.33
C ASN A 73 -3.49 19.74 14.56
N SER A 74 -3.14 20.99 14.88
CA SER A 74 -4.10 22.10 15.02
C SER A 74 -4.72 22.54 13.69
N ILE A 75 -4.06 22.28 12.57
CA ILE A 75 -4.61 22.49 11.23
C ILE A 75 -5.75 21.47 10.99
N TRP A 76 -5.49 20.20 11.30
CA TRP A 76 -6.40 19.08 11.07
C TRP A 76 -7.51 18.92 12.11
N GLU A 77 -7.37 19.55 13.29
CA GLU A 77 -8.32 19.48 14.41
C GLU A 77 -8.82 20.87 14.88
N HIS A 78 -8.71 21.90 14.05
CA HIS A 78 -9.03 23.29 14.42
C HIS A 78 -10.40 23.43 15.11
N SER A 79 -11.47 22.87 14.54
CA SER A 79 -12.83 22.94 15.10
C SER A 79 -13.07 22.02 16.31
N LEU A 80 -12.06 21.27 16.75
CA LEU A 80 -12.10 20.49 17.99
C LEU A 80 -11.34 21.20 19.12
N LEU A 81 -10.47 22.15 18.76
CA LEU A 81 -9.70 22.98 19.68
C LEU A 81 -10.40 24.32 19.98
N ASP A 82 -11.24 24.81 19.08
CA ASP A 82 -12.04 26.02 19.27
C ASP A 82 -13.19 25.80 20.28
N PRO A 83 -13.20 26.50 21.44
CA PRO A 83 -14.23 26.33 22.47
C PRO A 83 -15.66 26.57 21.99
N ALA A 84 -15.87 27.37 20.93
CA ALA A 84 -17.20 27.64 20.40
C ALA A 84 -17.82 26.44 19.65
N SER A 85 -16.99 25.53 19.10
CA SER A 85 -17.44 24.41 18.26
C SER A 85 -17.48 23.06 18.96
N ILE A 86 -16.89 22.93 20.17
CA ILE A 86 -16.92 21.71 21.01
C ILE A 86 -18.35 21.23 21.33
N MET A 87 -19.35 22.11 21.30
CA MET A 87 -20.76 21.79 21.58
C MET A 87 -21.43 20.86 20.56
N SER A 88 -20.82 20.60 19.40
CA SER A 88 -21.46 19.88 18.28
C SER A 88 -21.47 18.34 18.40
N GLY A 89 -21.09 17.77 19.55
CA GLY A 89 -21.00 16.31 19.77
C GLY A 89 -19.87 15.61 18.99
N ARG A 90 -19.06 16.35 18.22
CA ARG A 90 -17.88 15.83 17.53
C ARG A 90 -16.76 15.64 18.54
N ARG A 91 -16.33 14.41 18.77
CA ARG A 91 -15.22 14.08 19.69
C ARG A 91 -14.08 13.42 18.94
N LYS A 92 -12.85 13.66 19.41
CA LYS A 92 -11.67 12.88 19.05
C LYS A 92 -11.83 11.43 19.55
N ALA A 93 -11.25 10.48 18.84
CA ALA A 93 -11.19 9.10 19.31
C ALA A 93 -10.28 8.96 20.55
N ASN A 94 -10.59 8.01 21.42
CA ASN A 94 -9.78 7.68 22.60
C ASN A 94 -8.84 6.50 22.31
N PRO A 95 -7.80 6.26 23.13
CA PRO A 95 -6.88 5.14 22.92
C PRO A 95 -7.59 3.79 22.98
N GLN A 96 -8.64 3.66 23.80
CA GLN A 96 -9.42 2.43 24.00
C GLN A 96 -10.65 2.32 23.08
N ASP A 97 -10.94 3.33 22.25
CA ASP A 97 -12.02 3.22 21.27
C ASP A 97 -11.67 2.16 20.21
N LYS A 98 -12.66 1.38 19.75
CA LYS A 98 -12.44 0.35 18.73
C LYS A 98 -11.93 0.97 17.43
N VAL A 99 -11.01 0.25 16.74
CA VAL A 99 -10.56 0.62 15.39
C VAL A 99 -11.76 0.87 14.47
N HIS A 100 -12.71 -0.07 14.48
CA HIS A 100 -13.97 0.03 13.74
C HIS A 100 -15.20 0.05 14.68
N PRO A 101 -16.18 0.95 14.43
CA PRO A 101 -16.14 2.03 13.43
C PRO A 101 -15.34 3.27 13.91
N THR A 102 -15.16 3.43 15.22
CA THR A 102 -14.91 4.73 15.87
C THR A 102 -13.61 5.43 15.45
N LYS A 103 -12.43 4.78 15.56
CA LYS A 103 -11.18 5.41 15.10
C LYS A 103 -11.19 5.62 13.59
N ALA A 104 -11.73 4.67 12.83
CA ALA A 104 -11.75 4.73 11.37
C ALA A 104 -12.66 5.84 10.80
N GLU A 105 -13.83 6.08 11.41
CA GLU A 105 -14.71 7.20 11.07
C GLU A 105 -14.06 8.55 11.42
N PHE A 106 -13.45 8.67 12.60
CA PHE A 106 -12.73 9.88 12.99
C PHE A 106 -11.59 10.22 12.04
N ILE A 107 -10.76 9.24 11.67
CA ILE A 107 -9.61 9.42 10.76
C ILE A 107 -10.08 9.84 9.36
N ARG A 108 -11.14 9.21 8.82
CA ARG A 108 -11.74 9.64 7.54
C ARG A 108 -12.31 11.05 7.63
N ALA A 109 -13.06 11.36 8.68
CA ALA A 109 -13.57 12.70 8.90
C ALA A 109 -12.44 13.75 8.95
N LYS A 110 -11.33 13.43 9.64
CA LYS A 110 -10.17 14.31 9.82
C LYS A 110 -9.39 14.59 8.53
N TYR A 111 -8.97 13.55 7.79
CA TYR A 111 -8.03 13.71 6.68
C TYR A 111 -8.63 13.55 5.27
N GLN A 112 -9.71 12.78 5.13
CA GLN A 112 -10.38 12.56 3.84
C GLN A 112 -11.50 13.57 3.61
N MET A 113 -12.33 13.82 4.63
CA MET A 113 -13.43 14.79 4.56
C MET A 113 -13.04 16.20 5.02
N LEU A 114 -11.85 16.35 5.63
CA LEU A 114 -11.35 17.61 6.21
C LEU A 114 -12.37 18.28 7.16
N ALA A 115 -13.14 17.49 7.91
CA ALA A 115 -14.34 17.92 8.62
C ALA A 115 -14.09 18.88 9.81
N PHE A 116 -12.83 19.07 10.20
CA PHE A 116 -12.42 19.88 11.36
C PHE A 116 -11.41 20.99 11.04
N VAL A 117 -11.04 21.20 9.77
CA VAL A 117 -10.12 22.28 9.38
C VAL A 117 -10.79 23.65 9.49
N HIS A 118 -10.02 24.74 9.63
CA HIS A 118 -10.57 26.09 9.69
C HIS A 118 -11.28 26.51 8.38
N ARG A 119 -10.69 26.15 7.23
CA ARG A 119 -11.23 26.37 5.88
C ARG A 119 -10.84 25.20 5.01
N LEU A 120 -11.76 24.76 4.15
CA LEU A 120 -11.48 23.76 3.13
C LEU A 120 -10.49 24.31 2.08
N PRO A 121 -9.75 23.44 1.35
CA PRO A 121 -8.95 23.86 0.21
C PRO A 121 -9.78 24.61 -0.82
N CYS A 122 -9.15 25.51 -1.58
CA CYS A 122 -9.79 26.07 -2.78
C CYS A 122 -10.11 24.95 -3.78
N ARG A 123 -11.19 25.12 -4.56
CA ARG A 123 -11.53 24.19 -5.64
C ARG A 123 -10.56 24.40 -6.81
N ASP A 124 -10.31 23.37 -7.61
CA ASP A 124 -9.32 23.44 -8.70
C ASP A 124 -9.66 24.52 -9.76
N ASP A 125 -10.95 24.80 -9.96
CA ASP A 125 -11.44 25.88 -10.82
C ASP A 125 -11.11 27.29 -10.28
N ASP A 126 -10.86 27.45 -8.97
CA ASP A 126 -10.52 28.73 -8.33
C ASP A 126 -9.02 29.04 -8.48
N SER A 127 -8.64 29.23 -9.75
CA SER A 127 -7.26 29.53 -10.13
C SER A 127 -6.74 30.87 -9.58
N VAL A 128 -7.61 31.76 -9.06
CA VAL A 128 -7.20 33.03 -8.45
C VAL A 128 -6.73 32.78 -7.03
N THR A 129 -7.57 32.17 -6.18
CA THR A 129 -7.22 31.83 -4.80
C THR A 129 -5.99 30.90 -4.76
N ALA A 130 -5.94 29.90 -5.63
CA ALA A 130 -4.79 28.99 -5.73
C ALA A 130 -3.47 29.73 -6.05
N LYS A 131 -3.50 30.69 -6.98
CA LYS A 131 -2.31 31.52 -7.32
C LYS A 131 -1.89 32.41 -6.15
N ASP A 132 -2.82 33.03 -5.44
CA ASP A 132 -2.48 33.94 -4.35
C ASP A 132 -1.99 33.20 -3.10
N LEU A 133 -2.55 32.02 -2.79
CA LEU A 133 -1.99 31.10 -1.79
C LEU A 133 -0.58 30.62 -2.18
N SER A 134 -0.34 30.37 -3.48
CA SER A 134 0.97 29.94 -3.97
C SER A 134 2.04 31.05 -3.95
N LYS A 135 1.66 32.31 -4.20
CA LYS A 135 2.53 33.49 -3.96
C LYS A 135 2.87 33.67 -2.48
N GLN A 136 1.91 33.42 -1.59
CA GLN A 136 2.14 33.44 -0.13
C GLN A 136 3.10 32.32 0.28
N LEU A 137 2.94 31.11 -0.26
CA LEU A 137 3.86 29.99 -0.01
C LEU A 137 5.28 30.32 -0.47
N HIS A 138 5.43 30.79 -1.72
CA HIS A 138 6.69 31.23 -2.31
C HIS A 138 7.44 32.25 -1.44
N SER A 139 6.72 33.17 -0.80
CA SER A 139 7.28 34.16 0.12
C SER A 139 7.62 33.58 1.52
N SER A 140 6.82 32.64 2.01
CA SER A 140 6.88 32.10 3.38
C SER A 140 8.05 31.12 3.59
N VAL A 141 8.36 30.30 2.58
CA VAL A 141 9.42 29.26 2.63
C VAL A 141 10.84 29.81 2.75
N ARG A 142 11.01 31.13 2.69
CA ARG A 142 12.25 31.83 3.05
C ARG A 142 12.54 31.79 4.56
N THR A 143 11.57 31.39 5.39
CA THR A 143 11.66 31.33 6.85
C THR A 143 11.39 29.92 7.36
N GLY A 144 11.86 29.58 8.56
CA GLY A 144 11.72 28.23 9.14
C GLY A 144 10.33 27.86 9.65
N ASN A 145 9.28 28.66 9.40
CA ASN A 145 7.93 28.37 9.89
C ASN A 145 7.24 27.31 9.00
N LEU A 146 7.45 26.04 9.34
CA LEU A 146 6.86 24.89 8.64
C LEU A 146 5.33 24.87 8.78
N GLU A 147 4.78 25.26 9.93
CA GLU A 147 3.34 25.24 10.19
C GLU A 147 2.57 26.16 9.23
N THR A 148 3.11 27.36 8.97
CA THR A 148 2.56 28.32 8.00
C THR A 148 2.56 27.74 6.59
N CYS A 149 3.65 27.07 6.20
CA CYS A 149 3.78 26.48 4.86
C CYS A 149 2.85 25.27 4.70
N LEU A 150 2.77 24.39 5.70
CA LEU A 150 1.80 23.28 5.74
C LEU A 150 0.36 23.78 5.68
N ARG A 151 0.04 24.87 6.38
CA ARG A 151 -1.29 25.49 6.35
C ARG A 151 -1.63 26.02 4.95
N LEU A 152 -0.71 26.71 4.29
CA LEU A 152 -0.90 27.18 2.91
C LEU A 152 -1.09 26.02 1.92
N LEU A 153 -0.27 24.97 2.03
CA LEU A 153 -0.41 23.74 1.25
C LEU A 153 -1.77 23.06 1.50
N SER A 154 -2.25 23.01 2.75
CA SER A 154 -3.56 22.47 3.12
C SER A 154 -4.75 23.27 2.58
N LEU A 155 -4.52 24.53 2.17
CA LEU A 155 -5.54 25.40 1.57
C LEU A 155 -5.54 25.37 0.03
N GLY A 156 -4.60 24.65 -0.60
CA GLY A 156 -4.47 24.55 -2.06
C GLY A 156 -3.31 25.34 -2.68
N ALA A 157 -2.34 25.82 -1.89
CA ALA A 157 -1.10 26.35 -2.45
C ALA A 157 -0.32 25.24 -3.19
N GLN A 158 0.22 25.55 -4.37
CA GLN A 158 0.95 24.60 -5.21
C GLN A 158 2.44 24.63 -4.87
N ALA A 159 3.01 23.50 -4.41
CA ALA A 159 4.42 23.42 -4.03
C ALA A 159 5.38 23.69 -5.20
N ASN A 160 5.02 23.28 -6.42
CA ASN A 160 5.78 23.53 -7.64
C ASN A 160 5.33 24.79 -8.42
N PHE A 161 4.66 25.74 -7.77
CA PHE A 161 4.20 26.98 -8.40
C PHE A 161 5.37 27.78 -9.02
N PHE A 162 5.27 28.11 -10.31
CA PHE A 162 6.23 28.98 -10.98
C PHE A 162 5.78 30.45 -10.88
N HIS A 163 6.49 31.29 -10.12
CA HIS A 163 6.08 32.67 -9.89
C HIS A 163 6.33 33.56 -11.12
N PRO A 164 5.31 34.12 -11.78
CA PRO A 164 5.48 34.82 -13.07
C PRO A 164 6.46 36.00 -13.02
N GLU A 165 6.38 36.84 -11.99
CA GLU A 165 7.24 38.03 -11.84
C GLU A 165 8.64 37.75 -11.26
N LYS A 166 8.84 36.62 -10.57
CA LYS A 166 10.13 36.26 -9.94
C LYS A 166 10.91 35.21 -10.74
N GLY A 167 10.24 34.54 -11.67
CA GLY A 167 10.84 33.55 -12.57
C GLY A 167 11.29 32.27 -11.88
N ASN A 168 10.78 31.92 -10.69
CA ASN A 168 11.26 30.78 -9.92
C ASN A 168 10.17 30.16 -9.01
N THR A 169 10.44 28.97 -8.48
CA THR A 169 9.50 28.20 -7.62
C THR A 169 9.79 28.37 -6.12
N PRO A 170 8.86 28.02 -5.20
CA PRO A 170 9.12 28.00 -3.76
C PRO A 170 10.38 27.20 -3.38
N LEU A 171 10.67 26.10 -4.08
CA LEU A 171 11.85 25.27 -3.79
C LEU A 171 13.17 26.00 -4.09
N HIS A 172 13.20 26.87 -5.11
CA HIS A 172 14.35 27.75 -5.36
C HIS A 172 14.57 28.74 -4.21
N VAL A 173 13.49 29.31 -3.66
CA VAL A 173 13.55 30.27 -2.54
C VAL A 173 14.04 29.58 -1.27
N ALA A 174 13.49 28.41 -0.94
CA ALA A 174 13.93 27.60 0.19
C ALA A 174 15.41 27.21 0.06
N SER A 175 15.84 26.77 -1.12
CA SER A 175 17.22 26.33 -1.41
C SER A 175 18.23 27.48 -1.29
N LYS A 176 17.91 28.64 -1.86
CA LYS A 176 18.74 29.86 -1.73
C LYS A 176 18.85 30.35 -0.28
N ALA A 177 17.81 30.13 0.52
CA ALA A 177 17.74 30.52 1.93
C ALA A 177 18.26 29.44 2.92
N GLY A 178 18.75 28.29 2.43
CA GLY A 178 19.22 27.19 3.27
C GLY A 178 18.14 26.51 4.12
N GLN A 179 16.86 26.67 3.77
CA GLN A 179 15.72 26.18 4.56
C GLN A 179 15.45 24.70 4.29
N ILE A 180 16.33 23.83 4.80
CA ILE A 180 16.32 22.39 4.50
C ILE A 180 15.00 21.69 4.85
N LEU A 181 14.38 22.02 5.99
CA LEU A 181 13.10 21.43 6.38
C LEU A 181 11.94 21.95 5.50
N GLN A 182 12.02 23.17 4.97
CA GLN A 182 11.03 23.67 4.01
C GLN A 182 11.17 22.96 2.66
N ALA A 183 12.41 22.67 2.23
CA ALA A 183 12.66 21.90 1.02
C ALA A 183 12.09 20.47 1.11
N GLU A 184 12.25 19.79 2.26
CA GLU A 184 11.63 18.48 2.52
C GLU A 184 10.09 18.55 2.47
N LEU A 185 9.47 19.54 3.12
CA LEU A 185 8.02 19.73 3.10
C LEU A 185 7.49 19.99 1.68
N LEU A 186 8.16 20.86 0.92
CA LEU A 186 7.82 21.13 -0.48
C LEU A 186 7.96 19.88 -1.36
N ALA A 187 9.02 19.10 -1.17
CA ALA A 187 9.25 17.86 -1.91
C ALA A 187 8.18 16.79 -1.62
N VAL A 188 7.76 16.63 -0.36
CA VAL A 188 6.65 15.74 0.05
C VAL A 188 5.33 16.11 -0.63
N TYR A 189 5.16 17.39 -0.99
CA TYR A 189 4.03 17.95 -1.74
C TYR A 189 4.31 18.09 -3.26
N GLY A 190 5.36 17.46 -3.79
CA GLY A 190 5.61 17.37 -5.23
C GLY A 190 6.33 18.56 -5.87
N ALA A 191 7.07 19.36 -5.11
CA ALA A 191 8.02 20.31 -5.70
C ALA A 191 9.22 19.57 -6.32
N ASP A 192 9.58 19.93 -7.55
CA ASP A 192 10.61 19.25 -8.33
C ASP A 192 12.00 19.92 -8.18
N PRO A 193 13.03 19.23 -7.68
CA PRO A 193 14.41 19.75 -7.62
C PRO A 193 15.10 19.91 -8.99
N GLY A 194 14.57 19.33 -10.06
CA GLY A 194 15.08 19.44 -11.43
C GLY A 194 14.56 20.66 -12.20
N THR A 195 13.49 21.31 -11.76
CA THR A 195 12.87 22.45 -12.43
C THR A 195 13.84 23.64 -12.48
N GLN A 196 14.02 24.23 -13.66
CA GLN A 196 14.87 25.41 -13.86
C GLN A 196 14.10 26.73 -13.67
N ASP A 197 14.76 27.73 -13.11
CA ASP A 197 14.27 29.12 -13.07
C ASP A 197 14.44 29.84 -14.42
N SER A 198 13.96 31.08 -14.53
CA SER A 198 14.13 31.93 -15.72
C SER A 198 15.59 32.29 -16.04
N GLY A 199 16.54 31.98 -15.15
CA GLY A 199 17.98 32.06 -15.38
C GLY A 199 18.64 30.71 -15.72
N GLY A 200 17.85 29.64 -15.90
CA GLY A 200 18.32 28.29 -16.20
C GLY A 200 18.90 27.52 -15.00
N LYS A 201 18.80 28.07 -13.78
CA LYS A 201 19.36 27.44 -12.55
C LYS A 201 18.32 26.59 -11.86
N THR A 202 18.75 25.47 -11.29
CA THR A 202 17.91 24.59 -10.45
C THR A 202 17.94 25.00 -8.97
N PRO A 203 17.02 24.51 -8.12
CA PRO A 203 17.13 24.61 -6.67
C PRO A 203 18.46 24.07 -6.12
N VAL A 204 18.98 22.97 -6.68
CA VAL A 204 20.29 22.39 -6.32
C VAL A 204 21.42 23.40 -6.55
N ASP A 205 21.39 24.13 -7.66
CA ASP A 205 22.40 25.15 -7.97
C ASP A 205 22.37 26.31 -6.98
N TYR A 206 21.18 26.73 -6.52
CA TYR A 206 21.05 27.75 -5.48
C TYR A 206 21.52 27.27 -4.11
N ALA A 207 21.26 26.01 -3.75
CA ALA A 207 21.79 25.43 -2.51
C ALA A 207 23.32 25.42 -2.53
N ARG A 208 23.94 24.97 -3.64
CA ARG A 208 25.41 25.00 -3.84
C ARG A 208 25.97 26.43 -3.80
N GLN A 209 25.36 27.37 -4.52
CA GLN A 209 25.79 28.78 -4.54
C GLN A 209 25.65 29.48 -3.18
N GLY A 210 24.71 29.03 -2.34
CA GLY A 210 24.53 29.54 -0.98
C GLY A 210 25.45 28.91 0.07
N GLY A 211 26.28 27.91 -0.29
CA GLY A 211 27.10 27.13 0.65
C GLY A 211 26.32 26.05 1.41
N HIS A 212 25.06 25.79 1.05
CA HIS A 212 24.16 24.85 1.73
C HIS A 212 24.39 23.43 1.21
N HIS A 213 25.59 22.88 1.42
CA HIS A 213 26.03 21.62 0.82
C HIS A 213 25.16 20.41 1.21
N GLU A 214 24.76 20.29 2.48
CA GLU A 214 23.85 19.24 2.95
C GLU A 214 22.51 19.28 2.22
N LEU A 215 21.93 20.47 2.05
CA LEU A 215 20.70 20.66 1.27
C LEU A 215 20.91 20.35 -0.21
N ALA A 216 22.06 20.71 -0.79
CA ALA A 216 22.35 20.39 -2.18
C ALA A 216 22.47 18.87 -2.43
N GLU A 217 23.11 18.12 -1.53
CA GLU A 217 23.14 16.66 -1.59
C GLU A 217 21.74 16.06 -1.41
N ARG A 218 21.00 16.54 -0.40
CA ARG A 218 19.65 16.04 -0.10
C ARG A 218 18.64 16.31 -1.22
N LEU A 219 18.74 17.45 -1.91
CA LEU A 219 17.90 17.75 -3.09
C LEU A 219 18.17 16.81 -4.26
N VAL A 220 19.42 16.34 -4.43
CA VAL A 220 19.74 15.32 -5.44
C VAL A 220 19.12 13.97 -5.05
N GLU A 221 19.19 13.56 -3.78
CA GLU A 221 18.48 12.35 -3.32
C GLU A 221 16.96 12.46 -3.55
N ILE A 222 16.36 13.62 -3.28
CA ILE A 222 14.92 13.87 -3.52
C ILE A 222 14.60 13.76 -5.01
N GLN A 223 15.45 14.30 -5.89
CA GLN A 223 15.27 14.27 -7.35
C GLN A 223 15.20 12.84 -7.89
N TYR A 224 15.95 11.90 -7.30
CA TYR A 224 16.03 10.50 -7.74
C TYR A 224 15.24 9.53 -6.85
N GLU A 225 14.57 9.98 -5.77
CA GLU A 225 13.89 9.13 -4.78
C GLU A 225 12.97 8.06 -5.40
N LEU A 226 12.28 8.38 -6.50
CA LEU A 226 11.47 7.42 -7.24
C LEU A 226 12.32 6.24 -7.73
N THR A 227 13.34 6.51 -8.55
CA THR A 227 14.20 5.47 -9.14
C THR A 227 15.11 4.81 -8.11
N ASP A 228 15.52 5.55 -7.08
CA ASP A 228 16.27 5.02 -5.95
C ASP A 228 15.48 3.95 -5.19
N ARG A 229 14.20 4.22 -4.92
CA ARG A 229 13.34 3.27 -4.22
C ARG A 229 13.03 2.04 -5.07
N LEU A 230 12.77 2.24 -6.37
CA LEU A 230 12.61 1.15 -7.32
C LEU A 230 13.85 0.24 -7.41
N ALA A 231 15.06 0.82 -7.39
CA ALA A 231 16.31 0.05 -7.37
C ALA A 231 16.51 -0.65 -6.01
N PHE A 232 16.29 0.05 -4.90
CA PHE A 232 16.42 -0.47 -3.55
C PHE A 232 15.50 -1.67 -3.30
N TYR A 233 14.26 -1.61 -3.76
CA TYR A 233 13.28 -2.71 -3.66
C TYR A 233 13.78 -4.04 -4.26
N LEU A 234 14.59 -3.98 -5.34
CA LEU A 234 15.10 -5.18 -6.00
C LEU A 234 16.49 -5.64 -5.52
N CYS A 235 17.36 -4.74 -5.08
CA CYS A 235 18.76 -5.08 -4.78
C CYS A 235 19.28 -4.61 -3.40
N GLY A 236 18.44 -3.95 -2.59
CA GLY A 236 18.80 -3.45 -1.25
C GLY A 236 19.87 -2.35 -1.25
N ARG A 237 20.10 -1.68 -2.40
CA ARG A 237 21.15 -0.67 -2.59
C ARG A 237 20.58 0.55 -3.32
N LYS A 238 21.05 1.74 -2.93
CA LYS A 238 20.80 3.01 -3.64
C LYS A 238 22.05 3.43 -4.47
N PRO A 239 21.90 4.23 -5.53
CA PRO A 239 23.01 4.75 -6.33
C PRO A 239 23.90 5.72 -5.52
N ASP A 240 25.18 5.81 -5.88
CA ASP A 240 26.08 6.80 -5.30
C ASP A 240 26.02 8.12 -6.08
N HIS A 241 25.11 8.99 -5.65
CA HIS A 241 24.92 10.31 -6.25
C HIS A 241 26.14 11.24 -6.10
N LYS A 242 27.01 11.04 -5.10
CA LYS A 242 28.19 11.90 -4.88
C LYS A 242 29.23 11.68 -5.98
N ASN A 243 29.35 10.44 -6.45
CA ASN A 243 30.19 10.05 -7.57
C ASN A 243 29.49 10.18 -8.95
N GLY A 244 28.37 10.91 -9.03
CA GLY A 244 27.62 11.11 -10.28
C GLY A 244 26.86 9.87 -10.78
N GLN A 245 26.81 8.79 -10.00
CA GLN A 245 26.01 7.61 -10.33
C GLN A 245 24.58 7.81 -9.83
N HIS A 246 23.70 8.27 -10.71
CA HIS A 246 22.28 8.51 -10.37
C HIS A 246 21.33 7.33 -10.62
N PHE A 247 21.83 6.21 -11.18
CA PHE A 247 21.02 5.02 -11.42
C PHE A 247 21.76 3.72 -11.09
N ILE A 248 21.01 2.76 -10.57
CA ILE A 248 21.36 1.33 -10.54
C ILE A 248 20.32 0.60 -11.40
N ILE A 249 20.79 -0.23 -12.34
CA ILE A 249 19.95 -1.12 -13.13
C ILE A 249 20.22 -2.56 -12.64
N PRO A 250 19.31 -3.18 -11.88
CA PRO A 250 19.47 -4.56 -11.43
C PRO A 250 19.55 -5.54 -12.61
N GLN A 251 20.28 -6.64 -12.44
CA GLN A 251 20.28 -7.76 -13.38
C GLN A 251 19.45 -8.91 -12.79
N MET A 252 18.60 -9.52 -13.61
CA MET A 252 17.90 -10.75 -13.24
C MET A 252 18.91 -11.89 -13.09
N ALA A 253 18.81 -12.66 -12.00
CA ALA A 253 19.73 -13.76 -11.72
C ALA A 253 19.71 -14.86 -12.82
N ASP A 254 18.57 -15.04 -13.48
CA ASP A 254 18.32 -16.13 -14.42
C ASP A 254 18.74 -15.81 -15.87
N ARG A 255 19.94 -15.25 -16.08
CA ARG A 255 20.54 -15.13 -17.43
C ARG A 255 20.66 -16.47 -18.18
N ARG A 256 20.57 -17.60 -17.47
CA ARG A 256 20.57 -18.96 -18.06
C ARG A 256 19.19 -19.46 -18.49
N LEU A 257 18.08 -18.87 -17.99
CA LEU A 257 16.76 -19.02 -18.62
C LEU A 257 16.48 -17.89 -19.63
N SER A 258 17.17 -16.74 -19.55
CA SER A 258 16.93 -15.57 -20.41
C SER A 258 17.50 -15.68 -21.84
N LEU A 259 17.76 -16.89 -22.35
CA LEU A 259 17.97 -17.08 -23.80
C LEU A 259 16.67 -16.77 -24.57
N ASP A 260 15.51 -17.04 -23.95
CA ASP A 260 14.24 -16.41 -24.30
C ASP A 260 13.89 -15.30 -23.30
N LEU A 261 14.41 -14.10 -23.54
CA LEU A 261 13.59 -12.91 -23.28
C LEU A 261 12.38 -13.01 -24.20
N SER A 262 11.28 -13.61 -23.70
CA SER A 262 10.03 -13.83 -24.43
C SER A 262 9.69 -12.63 -25.31
N GLU A 263 9.26 -12.89 -26.55
CA GLU A 263 8.82 -11.83 -27.47
C GLU A 263 7.74 -10.94 -26.84
N LEU A 264 6.95 -11.47 -25.89
CA LEU A 264 6.01 -10.70 -25.08
C LEU A 264 6.70 -9.66 -24.19
N ALA A 265 7.81 -10.01 -23.53
CA ALA A 265 8.60 -9.08 -22.70
C ALA A 265 9.29 -8.02 -23.57
N LYS A 266 9.85 -8.40 -24.73
CA LYS A 266 10.40 -7.45 -25.71
C LYS A 266 9.31 -6.49 -26.23
N ALA A 267 8.11 -7.00 -26.53
CA ALA A 267 6.98 -6.21 -26.98
C ALA A 267 6.45 -5.27 -25.88
N ALA A 268 6.38 -5.73 -24.63
CA ALA A 268 6.01 -4.91 -23.47
C ALA A 268 7.01 -3.75 -23.26
N LYS A 269 8.32 -4.04 -23.35
CA LYS A 269 9.37 -3.01 -23.29
C LYS A 269 9.27 -1.99 -24.43
N ARG A 270 8.97 -2.41 -25.66
CA ARG A 270 8.70 -1.48 -26.79
C ARG A 270 7.46 -0.61 -26.53
N LYS A 271 6.40 -1.16 -25.94
CA LYS A 271 5.20 -0.38 -25.54
C LYS A 271 5.55 0.64 -24.45
N LEU A 272 6.30 0.27 -23.42
CA LEU A 272 6.80 1.20 -22.39
C LEU A 272 7.62 2.34 -23.01
N GLN A 273 8.52 1.99 -23.94
CA GLN A 273 9.36 2.95 -24.67
C GLN A 273 8.57 3.93 -25.54
N SER A 274 7.43 3.52 -26.09
CA SER A 274 6.55 4.39 -26.89
C SER A 274 5.77 5.43 -26.08
N LEU A 275 5.75 5.36 -24.75
CA LEU A 275 5.12 6.38 -23.91
C LEU A 275 5.88 7.72 -24.00
N SER A 276 5.13 8.83 -23.99
CA SER A 276 5.69 10.16 -23.74
C SER A 276 6.30 10.24 -22.33
N ASN A 277 7.19 11.21 -22.07
CA ASN A 277 7.79 11.36 -20.74
C ASN A 277 6.73 11.52 -19.64
N HIS A 278 5.72 12.36 -19.88
CA HIS A 278 4.59 12.55 -18.97
C HIS A 278 3.86 11.22 -18.63
N LEU A 279 3.43 10.45 -19.64
CA LEU A 279 2.74 9.17 -19.40
C LEU A 279 3.66 8.11 -18.77
N PHE A 280 4.96 8.17 -19.06
CA PHE A 280 5.96 7.32 -18.44
C PHE A 280 6.16 7.67 -16.95
N GLU A 281 6.24 8.95 -16.61
CA GLU A 281 6.32 9.44 -15.23
C GLU A 281 5.07 9.06 -14.42
N GLU A 282 3.89 9.16 -15.03
CA GLU A 282 2.64 8.70 -14.41
C GLU A 282 2.64 7.21 -14.08
N LEU A 283 3.09 6.37 -15.02
CA LEU A 283 3.25 4.93 -14.79
C LEU A 283 4.34 4.62 -13.75
N ALA A 284 5.45 5.36 -13.78
CA ALA A 284 6.54 5.21 -12.81
C ALA A 284 6.08 5.56 -11.38
N MET A 285 5.23 6.58 -11.22
CA MET A 285 4.57 6.89 -9.93
C MET A 285 3.58 5.80 -9.50
N ASP A 286 2.81 5.24 -10.43
CA ASP A 286 1.87 4.14 -10.12
C ASP A 286 2.61 2.87 -9.66
N VAL A 287 3.79 2.57 -10.23
CA VAL A 287 4.66 1.46 -9.79
C VAL A 287 5.41 1.79 -8.49
N TYR A 288 5.83 3.04 -8.28
CA TYR A 288 6.40 3.50 -7.02
C TYR A 288 5.41 3.33 -5.85
N ASP A 289 4.13 3.66 -6.07
CA ASP A 289 3.07 3.45 -5.08
C ASP A 289 2.89 1.96 -4.73
N GLU A 290 2.96 1.06 -5.71
CA GLU A 290 2.87 -0.40 -5.45
C GLU A 290 4.13 -0.93 -4.72
N VAL A 291 5.32 -0.40 -5.00
CA VAL A 291 6.53 -0.68 -4.20
C VAL A 291 6.33 -0.21 -2.75
N ASP A 292 5.88 1.02 -2.54
CA ASP A 292 5.57 1.57 -1.20
C ASP A 292 4.55 0.71 -0.45
N ARG A 293 3.52 0.22 -1.14
CA ARG A 293 2.52 -0.71 -0.59
C ARG A 293 3.14 -2.05 -0.20
N ARG A 294 3.90 -2.70 -1.09
CA ARG A 294 4.54 -4.01 -0.83
C ARG A 294 5.57 -3.94 0.30
N GLU A 295 6.37 -2.88 0.36
CA GLU A 295 7.30 -2.64 1.47
C GLU A 295 6.56 -2.39 2.78
N THR A 296 5.51 -1.56 2.76
CA THR A 296 4.70 -1.27 3.95
C THR A 296 4.00 -2.51 4.49
N ASP A 297 3.50 -3.40 3.62
CA ASP A 297 2.95 -4.70 4.02
C ASP A 297 3.99 -5.59 4.71
N ALA A 298 5.23 -5.63 4.20
CA ALA A 298 6.32 -6.38 4.81
C ALA A 298 6.70 -5.81 6.19
N VAL A 299 6.81 -4.49 6.32
CA VAL A 299 7.05 -3.82 7.61
C VAL A 299 5.90 -4.07 8.58
N TRP A 300 4.64 -4.03 8.10
CA TRP A 300 3.47 -4.30 8.91
C TRP A 300 3.48 -5.72 9.49
N LEU A 301 3.74 -6.73 8.65
CA LEU A 301 3.88 -8.12 9.10
C LEU A 301 5.06 -8.32 10.07
N ALA A 302 6.13 -7.53 9.97
CA ALA A 302 7.29 -7.60 10.86
C ALA A 302 7.11 -6.84 12.19
N THR A 303 6.20 -5.86 12.25
CA THR A 303 5.98 -4.99 13.44
C THR A 303 4.74 -5.35 14.24
N GLN A 304 3.71 -5.96 13.63
CA GLN A 304 2.47 -6.28 14.33
C GLN A 304 2.52 -7.58 15.14
N ASN A 305 1.82 -7.56 16.26
CA ASN A 305 1.53 -8.77 17.04
C ASN A 305 0.57 -9.70 16.28
N HIS A 306 0.74 -11.02 16.46
CA HIS A 306 -0.06 -12.04 15.78
C HIS A 306 -1.58 -11.91 16.02
N SER A 307 -2.00 -11.34 17.17
CA SER A 307 -3.42 -11.08 17.44
C SER A 307 -4.02 -10.00 16.52
N THR A 308 -3.25 -8.94 16.23
CA THR A 308 -3.66 -7.88 15.31
C THR A 308 -3.83 -8.43 13.89
N LEU A 309 -2.81 -9.15 13.39
CA LEU A 309 -2.81 -9.69 12.02
C LEU A 309 -3.95 -10.67 11.72
N VAL A 310 -4.45 -11.40 12.73
CA VAL A 310 -5.58 -12.34 12.59
C VAL A 310 -6.94 -11.64 12.68
N THR A 311 -7.02 -10.45 13.26
CA THR A 311 -8.27 -9.71 13.48
C THR A 311 -8.45 -8.49 12.57
N GLU A 312 -7.44 -8.14 11.77
CA GLU A 312 -7.45 -6.95 10.92
C GLU A 312 -8.40 -7.08 9.72
N THR A 313 -9.41 -6.22 9.67
CA THR A 313 -10.39 -6.14 8.57
C THR A 313 -10.12 -4.99 7.60
N THR A 314 -9.04 -4.23 7.80
CA THR A 314 -8.64 -3.03 7.05
C THR A 314 -7.66 -3.26 5.91
N VAL A 315 -7.07 -4.46 5.79
CA VAL A 315 -6.05 -4.74 4.76
C VAL A 315 -6.68 -4.68 3.37
N VAL A 316 -6.34 -3.64 2.62
CA VAL A 316 -6.65 -3.55 1.19
C VAL A 316 -5.49 -4.22 0.43
N PRO A 317 -5.71 -5.35 -0.28
CA PRO A 317 -4.63 -6.15 -0.88
C PRO A 317 -4.05 -5.53 -2.18
N PHE A 318 -4.43 -4.28 -2.48
CA PHE A 318 -4.05 -3.52 -3.67
C PHE A 318 -4.09 -2.02 -3.35
N LEU A 319 -3.62 -1.18 -4.27
CA LEU A 319 -3.64 0.28 -4.08
C LEU A 319 -5.06 0.84 -3.87
N PRO A 320 -5.30 1.62 -2.79
CA PRO A 320 -6.57 2.31 -2.60
C PRO A 320 -6.94 3.22 -3.78
N VAL A 321 -8.25 3.35 -4.02
CA VAL A 321 -8.79 4.23 -5.06
C VAL A 321 -8.47 5.68 -4.73
N ASN A 322 -7.91 6.41 -5.68
CA ASN A 322 -7.81 7.87 -5.64
C ASN A 322 -9.00 8.48 -6.41
N PRO A 323 -9.90 9.26 -5.77
CA PRO A 323 -11.01 9.92 -6.44
C PRO A 323 -10.60 10.85 -7.58
N GLU A 324 -9.40 11.45 -7.51
CA GLU A 324 -8.86 12.35 -8.53
C GLU A 324 -8.40 11.62 -9.81
N TYR A 325 -8.32 10.29 -9.78
CA TYR A 325 -7.90 9.47 -10.91
C TYR A 325 -9.10 8.84 -11.61
N SER A 326 -9.01 8.73 -12.94
CA SER A 326 -9.99 8.00 -13.74
C SER A 326 -10.11 6.54 -13.29
N SER A 327 -11.27 5.92 -13.54
CA SER A 327 -11.51 4.50 -13.28
C SER A 327 -10.46 3.62 -13.97
N THR A 328 -10.05 3.96 -15.19
CA THR A 328 -8.99 3.27 -15.94
C THR A 328 -7.64 3.33 -15.24
N ARG A 329 -7.22 4.50 -14.73
CA ARG A 329 -5.94 4.62 -14.00
C ARG A 329 -5.98 3.91 -12.65
N ASN A 330 -7.08 4.03 -11.90
CA ASN A 330 -7.28 3.27 -10.66
C ASN A 330 -7.24 1.74 -10.92
N GLN A 331 -7.88 1.27 -11.99
CA GLN A 331 -7.82 -0.15 -12.38
C GLN A 331 -6.39 -0.57 -12.78
N GLY A 332 -5.64 0.28 -13.48
CA GLY A 332 -4.23 0.05 -13.80
C GLY A 332 -3.37 -0.13 -12.55
N ARG A 333 -3.46 0.82 -11.61
CA ARG A 333 -2.80 0.78 -10.29
C ARG A 333 -3.13 -0.49 -9.51
N GLN A 334 -4.41 -0.87 -9.45
CA GLN A 334 -4.86 -2.07 -8.73
C GLN A 334 -4.42 -3.39 -9.41
N LYS A 335 -4.28 -3.41 -10.74
CA LYS A 335 -3.76 -4.57 -11.48
C LYS A 335 -2.30 -4.88 -11.11
N LEU A 336 -1.49 -3.89 -10.69
CA LEU A 336 -0.09 -4.12 -10.27
C LEU A 336 0.03 -5.08 -9.07
N ALA A 337 -0.97 -5.13 -8.19
CA ALA A 337 -1.00 -6.08 -7.07
C ALA A 337 -1.14 -7.55 -7.51
N ARG A 338 -1.59 -7.81 -8.75
CA ARG A 338 -1.68 -9.17 -9.32
C ARG A 338 -0.35 -9.68 -9.88
N PHE A 339 0.63 -8.80 -10.09
CA PHE A 339 1.91 -9.18 -10.67
C PHE A 339 2.69 -10.04 -9.67
N ASN A 340 3.13 -11.21 -10.10
CA ASN A 340 4.04 -12.05 -9.33
C ASN A 340 5.42 -11.37 -9.20
N ALA A 341 6.30 -11.94 -8.37
CA ALA A 341 7.61 -11.35 -8.09
C ALA A 341 8.48 -11.15 -9.34
N HIS A 342 8.43 -12.08 -10.31
CA HIS A 342 9.21 -12.03 -11.54
C HIS A 342 8.66 -11.01 -12.54
N GLU A 343 7.34 -10.98 -12.73
CA GLU A 343 6.66 -9.99 -13.58
C GLU A 343 6.91 -8.57 -13.07
N PHE A 344 6.75 -8.35 -11.76
CA PHE A 344 6.92 -7.05 -11.14
C PHE A 344 8.38 -6.59 -11.18
N ALA A 345 9.34 -7.47 -10.90
CA ALA A 345 10.76 -7.16 -11.03
C ALA A 345 11.15 -6.79 -12.48
N THR A 346 10.59 -7.49 -13.47
CA THR A 346 10.82 -7.17 -14.90
C THR A 346 10.33 -5.77 -15.24
N LEU A 347 9.10 -5.41 -14.84
CA LEU A 347 8.54 -4.07 -15.04
C LEU A 347 9.39 -2.98 -14.37
N VAL A 348 9.83 -3.21 -13.13
CA VAL A 348 10.68 -2.26 -12.37
C VAL A 348 12.04 -2.08 -13.03
N ILE A 349 12.71 -3.14 -13.49
CA ILE A 349 13.99 -3.06 -14.22
C ILE A 349 13.84 -2.31 -15.54
N ASP A 350 12.74 -2.54 -16.26
CA ASP A 350 12.47 -1.82 -17.50
C ASP A 350 12.22 -0.33 -17.25
N ILE A 351 11.43 0.04 -16.24
CA ILE A 351 11.23 1.45 -15.84
C ILE A 351 12.55 2.12 -15.45
N LEU A 352 13.40 1.47 -14.63
CA LEU A 352 14.72 1.99 -14.27
C LEU A 352 15.61 2.22 -15.50
N SER A 353 15.59 1.27 -16.44
CA SER A 353 16.35 1.36 -17.69
C SER A 353 15.83 2.48 -18.60
N ASP A 354 14.50 2.66 -18.66
CA ASP A 354 13.84 3.68 -19.46
C ASP A 354 14.08 5.08 -18.92
N ALA A 355 13.97 5.27 -17.60
CA ALA A 355 14.25 6.53 -16.90
C ALA A 355 15.68 7.00 -17.16
N LYS A 356 16.66 6.09 -17.04
CA LYS A 356 18.06 6.37 -17.39
C LYS A 356 18.23 6.80 -18.85
N ARG A 357 17.60 6.11 -19.81
CA ARG A 357 17.66 6.49 -21.24
C ARG A 357 17.06 7.89 -21.46
N ARG A 358 15.89 8.17 -20.88
CA ARG A 358 15.17 9.45 -21.03
C ARG A 358 15.98 10.61 -20.48
N GLN A 359 16.61 10.48 -19.31
CA GLN A 359 17.47 11.54 -18.77
C GLN A 359 18.73 11.78 -19.63
N GLN A 360 19.29 10.73 -20.24
CA GLN A 360 20.46 10.86 -21.12
C GLN A 360 20.17 11.45 -22.50
N GLY A 361 18.89 11.66 -22.86
CA GLY A 361 18.49 12.17 -24.18
C GLY A 361 18.76 11.19 -25.35
N SER A 362 19.15 9.95 -25.05
CA SER A 362 19.51 8.94 -26.05
C SER A 362 18.29 8.57 -26.91
N PRO A 363 18.34 8.74 -28.24
CA PRO A 363 17.25 8.34 -29.11
C PRO A 363 17.01 6.83 -29.02
N LEU A 364 15.76 6.42 -29.23
CA LEU A 364 15.44 5.02 -29.52
C LEU A 364 16.26 4.61 -30.75
N SER A 365 17.07 3.55 -30.66
CA SER A 365 17.88 3.09 -31.78
C SER A 365 16.95 2.78 -32.96
N SER A 366 17.03 3.59 -34.01
CA SER A 366 16.10 3.53 -35.13
C SER A 366 16.10 2.14 -35.74
N SER A 367 14.92 1.54 -35.85
CA SER A 367 14.68 0.18 -36.32
C SER A 367 14.96 0.00 -37.81
N LYS A 368 16.25 -0.02 -38.19
CA LYS A 368 16.68 -0.44 -39.54
C LYS A 368 16.38 -1.93 -39.78
N ASP A 369 16.47 -2.75 -38.73
CA ASP A 369 16.19 -4.20 -38.78
C ASP A 369 14.73 -4.52 -39.17
N SER A 370 13.79 -3.61 -38.93
CA SER A 370 12.37 -3.80 -39.30
C SER A 370 12.10 -3.63 -40.79
N VAL A 371 12.95 -2.91 -41.53
CA VAL A 371 12.77 -2.69 -42.98
C VAL A 371 13.38 -3.84 -43.78
N GLU A 372 14.51 -4.39 -43.33
CA GLU A 372 15.22 -5.46 -44.04
C GLU A 372 14.45 -6.80 -44.01
N LEU A 373 13.74 -7.09 -42.92
CA LEU A 373 12.94 -8.32 -42.81
C LEU A 373 11.74 -8.33 -43.76
N ILE A 374 11.09 -7.17 -43.97
CA ILE A 374 9.95 -7.04 -44.89
C ILE A 374 10.41 -7.21 -46.35
N LEU A 375 11.54 -6.59 -46.72
CA LEU A 375 12.10 -6.71 -48.08
C LEU A 375 12.57 -8.13 -48.41
N LYS A 376 13.07 -8.89 -47.42
CA LYS A 376 13.45 -10.31 -47.61
C LYS A 376 12.24 -11.23 -47.81
N THR A 377 11.09 -10.93 -47.18
CA THR A 377 9.87 -11.74 -47.34
C THR A 377 9.21 -11.55 -48.71
N VAL A 378 9.20 -10.32 -49.25
CA VAL A 378 8.55 -10.02 -50.54
C VAL A 378 9.28 -10.63 -51.75
N ASN A 379 10.60 -10.79 -51.68
CA ASN A 379 11.40 -11.27 -52.82
C ASN A 379 11.39 -12.80 -53.04
N SER A 380 10.71 -13.58 -52.21
CA SER A 380 10.87 -15.06 -52.19
C SER A 380 9.62 -15.87 -52.54
N GLN A 381 8.52 -15.24 -52.99
CA GLN A 381 7.29 -15.95 -53.38
C GLN A 381 6.72 -15.43 -54.71
N HIS A 382 7.15 -16.06 -55.79
CA HIS A 382 6.44 -16.06 -57.08
C HIS A 382 6.55 -17.47 -57.68
N SER A 383 5.42 -18.00 -58.19
CA SER A 383 5.24 -19.39 -58.69
C SER A 383 5.19 -20.43 -57.55
N THR A 384 4.15 -21.25 -57.35
CA THR A 384 3.33 -22.04 -58.31
C THR A 384 1.95 -22.40 -57.73
N GLU A 385 0.98 -22.72 -58.61
CA GLU A 385 -0.36 -23.23 -58.26
C GLU A 385 -0.34 -24.74 -57.91
N SER A 386 -1.14 -25.20 -56.92
CA SER A 386 -1.95 -26.45 -56.99
C SER A 386 -2.67 -26.82 -55.67
N GLN A 387 -4.01 -26.88 -55.73
CA GLN A 387 -4.96 -27.88 -55.16
C GLN A 387 -4.93 -28.37 -53.68
N ASP A 388 -6.10 -28.18 -53.05
CA ASP A 388 -6.91 -29.05 -52.16
C ASP A 388 -6.47 -29.53 -50.75
N ASN A 389 -7.39 -29.25 -49.80
CA ASN A 389 -7.79 -29.93 -48.57
C ASN A 389 -6.78 -30.78 -47.76
N ASP A 390 -6.58 -30.40 -46.49
CA ASP A 390 -7.33 -31.02 -45.38
C ASP A 390 -7.25 -30.16 -44.09
N GLN A 391 -8.30 -30.24 -43.27
CA GLN A 391 -8.50 -29.45 -42.04
C GLN A 391 -7.96 -30.18 -40.79
N PRO A 392 -7.47 -29.43 -39.78
CA PRO A 392 -7.77 -29.80 -38.39
C PRO A 392 -8.31 -28.65 -37.54
N ASP A 393 -9.01 -29.01 -36.46
CA ASP A 393 -9.88 -28.14 -35.67
C ASP A 393 -9.21 -26.94 -34.99
N TYR A 394 -9.94 -25.83 -34.92
CA TYR A 394 -9.68 -24.75 -33.97
C TYR A 394 -10.97 -24.37 -33.24
N ASP A 395 -10.95 -24.51 -31.91
CA ASP A 395 -12.12 -24.31 -31.06
C ASP A 395 -12.44 -22.81 -30.90
N SER A 396 -13.73 -22.47 -30.87
CA SER A 396 -14.19 -21.08 -31.01
C SER A 396 -14.37 -20.39 -29.65
N VAL A 397 -13.81 -19.18 -29.49
CA VAL A 397 -14.19 -18.23 -28.43
C VAL A 397 -14.42 -16.84 -29.02
N ALA A 398 -15.52 -16.22 -28.58
CA ALA A 398 -16.20 -15.17 -29.31
C ALA A 398 -15.46 -13.82 -29.33
N SER A 399 -15.40 -13.21 -30.51
CA SER A 399 -15.43 -11.76 -30.68
C SER A 399 -16.85 -11.34 -31.00
N ASP A 400 -17.39 -10.36 -30.27
CA ASP A 400 -18.67 -9.74 -30.56
C ASP A 400 -18.63 -9.05 -31.94
N GLU A 401 -19.54 -9.43 -32.85
CA GLU A 401 -20.25 -8.54 -33.78
C GLU A 401 -21.16 -9.37 -34.71
N ASP A 402 -22.44 -9.53 -34.31
CA ASP A 402 -23.51 -9.90 -35.23
C ASP A 402 -24.46 -8.70 -35.36
N THR A 403 -24.43 -8.05 -36.52
CA THR A 403 -25.32 -6.94 -36.86
C THR A 403 -26.38 -7.44 -37.81
N ASP A 404 -27.58 -7.72 -37.31
CA ASP A 404 -28.86 -7.33 -37.90
C ASP A 404 -30.04 -8.01 -37.20
N LEU A 405 -30.87 -7.22 -36.49
CA LEU A 405 -32.33 -7.41 -36.31
C LEU A 405 -33.04 -6.37 -35.39
N GLU A 406 -32.35 -5.35 -34.83
CA GLU A 406 -32.94 -4.38 -33.87
C GLU A 406 -33.07 -2.90 -34.35
N THR A 407 -33.05 -2.63 -35.66
CA THR A 407 -33.09 -1.25 -36.19
C THR A 407 -34.48 -0.58 -36.19
N THR A 408 -35.56 -1.31 -35.88
CA THR A 408 -36.94 -0.79 -35.84
C THR A 408 -37.38 -0.31 -34.45
N ALA A 409 -37.09 -1.05 -33.38
CA ALA A 409 -37.41 -0.66 -32.00
C ALA A 409 -36.68 0.63 -31.57
N SER A 410 -35.42 0.77 -31.99
CA SER A 410 -34.56 1.92 -31.69
C SER A 410 -35.09 3.24 -32.24
N LYS A 411 -35.75 3.24 -33.41
CA LYS A 411 -36.37 4.46 -33.99
C LYS A 411 -37.62 4.88 -33.22
N ALA A 412 -38.45 3.92 -32.80
CA ALA A 412 -39.65 4.21 -32.01
C ALA A 412 -39.33 4.82 -30.63
N ASN A 413 -38.31 4.30 -29.94
CA ASN A 413 -37.87 4.87 -28.67
C ASN A 413 -37.22 6.26 -28.82
N ARG A 414 -36.48 6.50 -29.91
CA ARG A 414 -35.88 7.82 -30.19
C ARG A 414 -36.93 8.89 -30.50
N GLN A 415 -37.99 8.54 -31.23
CA GLN A 415 -39.14 9.42 -31.45
C GLN A 415 -39.90 9.68 -30.14
N LYS A 416 -40.19 8.65 -29.33
CA LYS A 416 -40.82 8.82 -28.01
C LYS A 416 -40.02 9.77 -27.10
N LEU A 417 -38.70 9.65 -27.08
CA LEU A 417 -37.84 10.53 -26.27
C LEU A 417 -37.89 11.99 -26.75
N GLN A 418 -37.95 12.23 -28.07
CA GLN A 418 -38.09 13.58 -28.63
C GLN A 418 -39.48 14.19 -28.36
N THR A 419 -40.56 13.41 -28.44
CA THR A 419 -41.91 13.86 -28.07
C THR A 419 -42.00 14.19 -26.58
N LEU A 420 -41.45 13.35 -25.70
CA LEU A 420 -41.43 13.60 -24.25
C LEU A 420 -40.57 14.83 -23.89
N GLN A 421 -39.50 15.12 -24.64
CA GLN A 421 -38.68 16.33 -24.47
C GLN A 421 -39.38 17.60 -24.97
N SER A 422 -40.17 17.53 -26.04
CA SER A 422 -40.96 18.67 -26.52
C SER A 422 -42.16 18.95 -25.61
N GLU A 423 -42.84 17.91 -25.11
CA GLU A 423 -43.89 18.03 -24.09
C GLU A 423 -43.35 18.61 -22.78
N ASN A 424 -42.19 18.15 -22.26
CA ASN A 424 -41.56 18.76 -21.08
C ASN A 424 -41.23 20.25 -21.30
N SER A 425 -40.77 20.61 -22.50
CA SER A 425 -40.46 21.98 -22.86
C SER A 425 -41.72 22.86 -22.96
N SER A 426 -42.85 22.28 -23.38
CA SER A 426 -44.15 22.96 -23.44
C SER A 426 -44.77 23.13 -22.05
N LEU A 427 -44.71 22.09 -21.21
CA LEU A 427 -45.17 22.13 -19.82
C LEU A 427 -44.36 23.11 -18.96
N ARG A 428 -43.04 23.19 -19.16
CA ARG A 428 -42.19 24.22 -18.51
C ARG A 428 -42.58 25.63 -18.93
N LYS A 429 -42.94 25.85 -20.20
CA LYS A 429 -43.45 27.15 -20.68
C LYS A 429 -44.82 27.49 -20.09
N GLN A 430 -45.75 26.53 -20.03
CA GLN A 430 -47.06 26.73 -19.38
C GLN A 430 -46.94 27.00 -17.88
N ALA A 431 -46.00 26.34 -17.19
CA ALA A 431 -45.70 26.63 -15.78
C ALA A 431 -45.18 28.06 -15.56
N THR A 432 -44.34 28.59 -16.46
CA THR A 432 -43.93 30.00 -16.39
C THR A 432 -45.05 31.00 -16.72
N THR A 433 -46.04 30.64 -17.55
CA THR A 433 -47.19 31.52 -17.82
C THR A 433 -48.16 31.58 -16.64
N ASN A 434 -48.43 30.45 -15.97
CA ASN A 434 -49.35 30.40 -14.82
C ASN A 434 -48.83 31.13 -13.56
N ILE A 435 -47.53 31.43 -13.47
CA ILE A 435 -46.96 32.22 -12.36
C ILE A 435 -47.31 33.72 -12.46
N TYR A 436 -47.68 34.22 -13.65
CA TYR A 436 -48.00 35.63 -13.89
C TYR A 436 -49.51 35.96 -13.90
N GLN A 437 -50.39 35.03 -13.50
CA GLN A 437 -51.85 35.22 -13.69
C GLN A 437 -52.76 35.06 -12.48
N VAL A 438 -52.24 34.96 -11.24
CA VAL A 438 -53.07 34.94 -10.01
C VAL A 438 -52.54 35.88 -8.93
N GLN A 439 -52.81 37.18 -9.06
CA GLN A 439 -52.87 38.10 -7.92
C GLN A 439 -53.70 39.37 -8.22
N THR A 440 -55.03 39.24 -8.15
CA THR A 440 -55.99 40.36 -7.96
C THR A 440 -57.19 39.85 -7.16
N GLY A 441 -57.35 40.29 -5.91
CA GLY A 441 -58.47 39.90 -5.04
C GLY A 441 -58.21 40.32 -3.59
N SER A 442 -59.21 40.94 -2.95
CA SER A 442 -59.10 41.65 -1.66
C SER A 442 -59.56 40.81 -0.45
N GLU A 443 -59.36 41.41 0.73
CA GLU A 443 -60.07 41.21 2.01
C GLU A 443 -59.68 40.12 3.04
N TYR A 444 -59.61 40.63 4.28
CA TYR A 444 -59.53 40.00 5.62
C TYR A 444 -60.97 39.71 6.16
N PRO A 445 -61.22 39.17 7.40
CA PRO A 445 -60.31 38.66 8.46
C PRO A 445 -60.73 37.30 9.14
N GLU A 446 -59.90 36.89 10.13
CA GLU A 446 -60.27 36.40 11.49
C GLU A 446 -60.60 34.92 11.89
N THR A 447 -60.09 34.56 13.08
CA THR A 447 -60.46 33.43 14.00
C THR A 447 -60.20 31.96 13.54
N SER A 448 -59.99 30.94 14.40
CA SER A 448 -59.50 30.83 15.79
C SER A 448 -59.17 29.36 16.18
N SER A 449 -58.36 29.16 17.24
CA SER A 449 -58.48 28.09 18.27
C SER A 449 -58.45 26.57 17.95
N HIS A 450 -57.48 25.87 18.58
CA HIS A 450 -57.60 24.54 19.26
C HIS A 450 -58.05 23.27 18.45
N SER A 451 -57.70 22.01 18.78
CA SER A 451 -56.88 21.40 19.86
C SER A 451 -56.44 19.95 19.52
N SER A 452 -55.45 19.48 20.28
CA SER A 452 -55.00 18.08 20.53
C SER A 452 -56.03 16.93 20.38
N LEU A 453 -55.56 15.72 20.00
CA LEU A 453 -55.54 14.55 20.91
C LEU A 453 -54.87 13.24 20.38
N LYS A 454 -54.33 12.49 21.35
CA LYS A 454 -53.51 11.26 21.32
C LYS A 454 -54.18 10.00 20.74
N ARG A 455 -53.38 9.08 20.15
CA ARG A 455 -53.35 7.63 20.54
C ARG A 455 -52.09 6.85 20.07
N ARG A 456 -51.82 5.72 20.74
CA ARG A 456 -50.72 4.71 20.63
C ARG A 456 -51.39 3.31 20.72
N PRO A 457 -50.71 2.13 20.60
CA PRO A 457 -49.50 1.72 19.85
C PRO A 457 -49.70 0.32 19.13
N SER A 458 -48.61 -0.44 18.86
CA SER A 458 -48.53 -1.89 18.47
C SER A 458 -48.47 -2.21 16.95
N ALA A 459 -47.78 -3.24 16.42
CA ALA A 459 -46.54 -3.96 16.79
C ALA A 459 -46.04 -4.86 15.62
N ARG A 460 -44.74 -5.22 15.63
CA ARG A 460 -44.08 -6.40 14.98
C ARG A 460 -44.08 -6.52 13.43
N GLY A 461 -42.88 -6.66 12.85
CA GLY A 461 -42.64 -7.12 11.47
C GLY A 461 -41.19 -6.88 11.03
N SER A 462 -40.44 -7.92 10.62
CA SER A 462 -38.99 -7.82 10.37
C SER A 462 -38.60 -7.92 8.89
N ARG A 463 -37.81 -6.93 8.42
CA ARG A 463 -36.87 -6.99 7.28
C ARG A 463 -37.48 -7.25 5.87
N PRO A 464 -36.69 -7.11 4.78
CA PRO A 464 -35.80 -5.98 4.44
C PRO A 464 -36.01 -5.51 2.97
N MET A 465 -35.81 -4.23 2.64
CA MET A 465 -35.62 -3.85 1.23
C MET A 465 -34.83 -2.56 0.96
N SER A 466 -34.10 -2.63 -0.15
CA SER A 466 -33.65 -1.58 -1.07
C SER A 466 -34.32 -0.20 -0.96
N MET A 467 -33.51 0.86 -1.06
CA MET A 467 -33.96 2.23 -1.40
C MET A 467 -32.91 2.95 -2.26
N TYR A 468 -33.03 2.84 -3.59
CA TYR A 468 -32.83 3.99 -4.46
C TYR A 468 -34.18 4.68 -4.58
N GLU A 469 -34.31 5.94 -4.13
CA GLU A 469 -34.72 7.06 -4.99
C GLU A 469 -34.88 8.41 -4.26
N THR A 470 -34.51 9.45 -5.01
CA THR A 470 -34.97 10.85 -5.05
C THR A 470 -35.46 11.62 -3.80
N GLY A 471 -34.85 12.80 -3.59
CA GLY A 471 -35.58 14.03 -3.96
C GLY A 471 -35.67 15.19 -2.95
N SER A 472 -35.27 16.38 -3.39
CA SER A 472 -35.62 17.72 -2.86
C SER A 472 -35.06 18.14 -1.48
N GLY A 473 -34.69 19.41 -1.25
CA GLY A 473 -34.63 20.54 -2.18
C GLY A 473 -33.99 21.77 -1.52
N GLN A 474 -33.16 22.51 -2.25
CA GLN A 474 -32.54 23.75 -1.77
C GLN A 474 -33.56 24.90 -1.73
N LYS A 475 -33.43 25.81 -0.75
CA LYS A 475 -33.99 27.17 -0.82
C LYS A 475 -32.85 28.19 -0.99
N PRO A 476 -32.98 29.18 -1.88
CA PRO A 476 -31.93 30.18 -2.13
C PRO A 476 -32.01 31.36 -1.16
N TYR A 477 -30.90 32.07 -1.01
CA TYR A 477 -30.86 33.44 -0.49
C TYR A 477 -30.14 34.34 -1.51
N LEU A 478 -30.65 35.55 -1.68
CA LEU A 478 -30.15 36.57 -2.62
C LEU A 478 -29.29 37.63 -1.90
N PRO A 479 -28.48 38.43 -2.63
CA PRO A 479 -27.42 39.24 -2.04
C PRO A 479 -27.79 40.71 -1.74
N MET A 480 -27.12 41.26 -0.73
CA MET A 480 -26.83 42.67 -0.45
C MET A 480 -25.51 42.69 0.35
N GLY A 481 -24.63 43.67 0.28
CA GLY A 481 -24.54 44.90 -0.51
C GLY A 481 -23.17 45.55 -0.22
N GLU A 482 -22.69 46.44 -1.09
CA GLU A 482 -21.33 47.01 -1.01
C GLU A 482 -21.14 47.96 0.20
N ALA A 483 -19.93 48.01 0.75
CA ALA A 483 -19.47 49.07 1.65
C ALA A 483 -17.96 49.33 1.48
N ASN A 484 -17.57 50.60 1.51
CA ASN A 484 -16.27 51.09 1.05
C ASN A 484 -15.09 50.88 2.03
N HIS A 485 -13.88 50.88 1.48
CA HIS A 485 -12.64 51.21 2.20
C HIS A 485 -12.65 52.66 2.74
N PRO A 486 -11.77 52.98 3.70
CA PRO A 486 -10.64 53.81 3.32
C PRO A 486 -9.26 53.36 3.85
N GLU A 487 -8.22 53.95 3.27
CA GLU A 487 -6.82 53.98 3.74
C GLU A 487 -6.73 54.74 5.09
N GLU A 488 -5.65 54.81 5.87
CA GLU A 488 -4.21 55.08 5.62
C GLU A 488 -3.47 54.73 6.94
N SER A 489 -2.17 54.44 7.06
CA SER A 489 -1.07 55.42 6.95
C SER A 489 0.29 54.78 7.32
N ARG A 490 1.40 55.44 6.97
CA ARG A 490 2.80 54.95 7.11
C ARG A 490 3.50 55.46 8.39
N THR A 491 4.58 54.78 8.83
CA THR A 491 5.75 55.44 9.47
C THR A 491 7.03 54.60 9.37
N ARG A 492 8.22 55.19 9.58
CA ARG A 492 9.53 54.71 9.07
C ARG A 492 10.70 55.08 10.04
N LEU A 493 11.78 54.28 10.06
CA LEU A 493 13.16 54.53 10.62
C LEU A 493 13.32 54.41 12.16
N GLN A 494 14.11 53.46 12.73
CA GLN A 494 15.59 53.45 13.01
C GLN A 494 16.04 54.43 14.15
N PRO A 495 17.15 54.23 14.94
CA PRO A 495 18.21 53.18 14.93
C PRO A 495 18.69 52.61 16.33
N PHE A 496 19.80 51.85 16.33
CA PHE A 496 20.69 51.27 17.40
C PHE A 496 21.18 52.23 18.52
N PRO A 497 21.76 51.79 19.70
CA PRO A 497 22.92 50.85 19.95
C PRO A 497 22.79 49.95 21.24
N ALA A 498 23.76 49.22 21.83
CA ALA A 498 24.98 48.43 21.52
C ALA A 498 25.80 48.29 22.85
N HIS A 499 26.27 47.09 23.26
CA HIS A 499 27.49 46.78 24.08
C HIS A 499 27.54 45.28 24.49
N ALA A 500 28.59 44.52 24.09
CA ALA A 500 29.70 43.95 24.92
C ALA A 500 29.27 42.89 25.98
N SER A 501 29.82 41.66 26.07
CA SER A 501 31.23 41.16 26.03
C SER A 501 31.24 39.61 25.88
N ARG A 502 32.33 38.82 25.96
CA ARG A 502 33.66 38.70 25.30
C ARG A 502 34.35 37.46 25.94
N LEU A 503 34.91 36.52 25.13
CA LEU A 503 35.77 35.37 25.54
C LEU A 503 35.11 34.26 26.41
N GLU A 504 35.55 32.99 26.47
CA GLU A 504 36.83 32.32 26.14
C GLU A 504 36.72 31.01 25.30
N LYS A 505 37.86 30.53 24.78
CA LYS A 505 38.08 29.16 24.27
C LYS A 505 38.82 28.34 25.32
N GLN A 506 38.57 27.02 25.41
CA GLN A 506 39.59 26.05 25.85
C GLN A 506 39.53 24.77 25.01
N ASN A 507 40.70 24.36 24.48
CA ASN A 507 40.94 23.02 23.91
C ASN A 507 41.40 22.09 25.05
N SER A 508 41.03 20.81 25.02
CA SER A 508 41.82 19.73 25.65
C SER A 508 41.45 18.34 25.10
N THR A 509 42.29 17.84 24.20
CA THR A 509 42.69 16.43 24.02
C THR A 509 44.23 16.41 24.26
N PRO A 510 44.93 15.29 24.55
CA PRO A 510 44.77 13.99 23.88
C PRO A 510 45.11 12.70 24.68
N GLU A 511 45.25 11.59 23.94
CA GLU A 511 46.03 10.35 24.23
C GLU A 511 45.52 9.39 25.33
N SER A 512 45.66 8.06 25.22
CA SER A 512 46.16 7.19 24.12
C SER A 512 45.82 5.70 24.36
N ASP A 513 45.66 4.93 23.28
CA ASP A 513 46.07 3.53 23.03
C ASP A 513 45.71 2.41 24.06
N TYR A 514 45.23 1.23 23.64
CA TYR A 514 45.93 0.30 22.75
C TYR A 514 45.01 -0.64 21.93
N ASP A 515 45.61 -1.20 20.89
CA ASP A 515 45.00 -1.96 19.78
C ASP A 515 45.41 -3.46 19.79
N ASN A 516 44.82 -4.25 18.89
CA ASN A 516 45.21 -5.60 18.39
C ASN A 516 44.60 -6.88 19.00
N THR A 517 43.73 -7.52 18.19
CA THR A 517 43.70 -8.96 17.87
C THR A 517 45.05 -9.40 17.20
N PRO A 518 45.47 -10.69 17.09
CA PRO A 518 44.66 -11.77 16.47
C PRO A 518 45.04 -13.26 16.79
N ASN A 519 44.44 -14.17 16.00
CA ASN A 519 44.87 -15.52 15.57
C ASN A 519 44.81 -16.77 16.51
N ASP A 520 43.87 -17.67 16.15
CA ASP A 520 44.08 -18.97 15.44
C ASP A 520 44.85 -20.18 16.03
N MET A 521 44.29 -21.37 15.72
CA MET A 521 44.82 -22.76 15.73
C MET A 521 44.87 -23.63 17.01
N GLU A 522 44.61 -24.93 16.81
CA GLU A 522 44.46 -26.04 17.79
C GLU A 522 45.82 -26.60 18.32
N PRO A 523 45.84 -27.55 19.30
CA PRO A 523 45.80 -28.98 18.91
C PRO A 523 45.18 -30.02 19.91
N ASP A 524 44.67 -31.11 19.32
CA ASP A 524 44.66 -32.56 19.64
C ASP A 524 44.84 -33.20 21.07
N ASP A 525 43.91 -34.14 21.33
CA ASP A 525 44.04 -35.58 21.72
C ASP A 525 44.28 -36.11 23.19
N MET A 526 43.67 -37.29 23.44
CA MET A 526 43.72 -38.28 24.54
C MET A 526 43.36 -37.86 26.00
N GLY A 527 42.69 -38.70 26.82
CA GLY A 527 42.06 -40.00 26.56
C GLY A 527 41.72 -40.82 27.84
N SER A 528 40.74 -41.73 27.75
CA SER A 528 40.28 -42.74 28.77
C SER A 528 39.53 -42.25 30.04
N GLY A 529 38.47 -42.92 30.51
CA GLY A 529 37.62 -43.95 29.87
C GLY A 529 36.78 -44.84 30.82
N ARG A 530 35.78 -45.56 30.25
CA ARG A 530 35.13 -46.82 30.73
C ARG A 530 34.31 -46.75 32.05
N LYS A 531 33.15 -47.42 32.25
CA LYS A 531 32.28 -48.43 31.57
C LYS A 531 30.82 -48.14 32.05
N GLY A 532 29.70 -48.63 31.51
CA GLY A 532 29.33 -49.62 30.47
C GLY A 532 27.83 -49.98 30.70
N ARG A 533 27.14 -50.91 30.03
CA ARG A 533 27.32 -51.67 28.76
C ARG A 533 25.96 -52.29 28.39
N GLN A 534 25.60 -52.37 27.11
CA GLN A 534 24.42 -53.12 26.62
C GLN A 534 24.56 -54.65 26.82
N ARG A 535 23.43 -55.38 26.74
CA ARG A 535 23.41 -56.69 26.06
C ARG A 535 22.03 -57.05 25.46
N SER A 536 22.04 -57.94 24.47
CA SER A 536 20.93 -58.44 23.65
C SER A 536 21.09 -59.96 23.42
N MET A 537 19.99 -60.69 23.14
CA MET A 537 19.88 -62.03 22.49
C MET A 537 18.39 -62.22 22.03
N VAL A 538 17.98 -62.47 20.75
CA VAL A 538 17.97 -63.68 19.86
C VAL A 538 17.54 -65.01 20.51
N TRP A 539 16.77 -65.94 19.91
CA TRP A 539 16.56 -66.44 18.51
C TRP A 539 15.05 -66.81 18.23
N PRO A 540 14.54 -67.56 17.18
CA PRO A 540 15.19 -68.32 16.08
C PRO A 540 14.59 -68.25 14.62
N ALA A 541 15.28 -68.91 13.68
CA ALA A 541 14.85 -69.31 12.32
C ALA A 541 14.11 -70.69 12.35
N ASP A 542 13.69 -71.40 11.28
CA ASP A 542 14.36 -71.76 10.02
C ASP A 542 13.40 -72.51 9.03
N SER A 543 13.73 -72.61 7.72
CA SER A 543 13.31 -73.63 6.71
C SER A 543 13.48 -73.17 5.23
N SER A 544 13.56 -74.13 4.28
CA SER A 544 14.29 -74.02 3.00
C SER A 544 13.50 -74.32 1.70
N VAL A 545 13.81 -73.59 0.60
CA VAL A 545 14.07 -73.98 -0.84
C VAL A 545 13.16 -75.05 -1.53
N PRO A 546 12.72 -74.97 -2.82
CA PRO A 546 13.24 -74.20 -3.98
C PRO A 546 12.23 -73.44 -4.89
N ASP A 547 12.80 -72.68 -5.83
CA ASP A 547 12.42 -72.36 -7.22
C ASP A 547 10.97 -72.56 -7.73
N ALA A 548 10.38 -71.46 -8.23
CA ALA A 548 9.33 -71.45 -9.24
C ALA A 548 9.31 -70.11 -9.99
N THR A 549 9.43 -70.15 -11.31
CA THR A 549 9.30 -69.01 -12.24
C THR A 549 7.87 -68.49 -12.33
N GLU A 550 7.68 -67.16 -12.39
CA GLU A 550 6.74 -66.40 -13.26
C GLU A 550 6.79 -64.88 -12.90
N PRO A 551 6.37 -63.95 -13.78
CA PRO A 551 6.92 -62.59 -13.79
C PRO A 551 6.04 -61.51 -13.15
N HIS A 552 6.59 -60.75 -12.20
CA HIS A 552 5.96 -59.51 -11.72
C HIS A 552 6.93 -58.33 -11.72
N THR A 553 6.56 -57.34 -12.54
CA THR A 553 7.14 -56.01 -12.70
C THR A 553 7.52 -55.36 -11.38
N SER A 554 8.81 -55.07 -11.20
CA SER A 554 9.28 -54.17 -10.15
C SER A 554 9.00 -52.71 -10.56
N PRO A 555 8.09 -51.96 -9.91
CA PRO A 555 8.07 -50.52 -10.09
C PRO A 555 9.36 -49.94 -9.48
N SER A 556 9.99 -49.01 -10.19
CA SER A 556 11.10 -48.23 -9.66
C SER A 556 10.68 -47.50 -8.38
N PRO A 557 11.61 -47.20 -7.46
CA PRO A 557 11.34 -46.38 -6.28
C PRO A 557 11.27 -44.90 -6.69
N THR A 558 10.30 -44.58 -7.56
CA THR A 558 10.02 -43.23 -8.04
C THR A 558 9.42 -42.41 -6.90
N LEU A 559 9.82 -41.15 -6.78
CA LEU A 559 9.15 -40.21 -5.90
C LEU A 559 7.72 -39.94 -6.41
N PRO A 560 6.76 -39.60 -5.54
CA PRO A 560 5.41 -39.25 -5.98
C PRO A 560 5.42 -38.00 -6.87
N SER A 561 4.41 -37.88 -7.74
CA SER A 561 4.21 -36.69 -8.56
C SER A 561 4.10 -35.46 -7.66
N THR A 562 4.78 -34.38 -8.06
CA THR A 562 4.70 -33.09 -7.37
C THR A 562 3.24 -32.61 -7.26
N GLU A 563 2.41 -32.91 -8.26
CA GLU A 563 0.99 -32.55 -8.27
C GLU A 563 0.17 -33.29 -7.20
N ASP A 564 0.40 -34.60 -7.01
CA ASP A 564 -0.30 -35.38 -5.97
C ASP A 564 0.04 -34.87 -4.56
N VAL A 565 1.31 -34.52 -4.34
CA VAL A 565 1.79 -33.96 -3.07
C VAL A 565 1.20 -32.57 -2.83
N ILE A 566 1.02 -31.75 -3.87
CA ILE A 566 0.30 -30.47 -3.80
C ILE A 566 -1.17 -30.70 -3.45
N ARG A 567 -1.90 -31.55 -4.21
CA ARG A 567 -3.32 -31.85 -3.97
C ARG A 567 -3.58 -32.38 -2.54
N LYS A 568 -2.72 -33.26 -2.01
CA LYS A 568 -2.82 -33.71 -0.61
C LYS A 568 -2.46 -32.62 0.40
N THR A 569 -1.49 -31.74 0.09
CA THR A 569 -1.17 -30.58 0.92
C THR A 569 -2.36 -29.59 1.00
N GLU A 570 -3.03 -29.32 -0.11
CA GLU A 570 -4.25 -28.50 -0.15
C GLU A 570 -5.38 -29.11 0.68
N GLN A 571 -5.58 -30.42 0.61
CA GLN A 571 -6.57 -31.12 1.43
C GLN A 571 -6.25 -31.04 2.94
N ILE A 572 -4.96 -31.10 3.31
CA ILE A 572 -4.50 -30.89 4.69
C ILE A 572 -4.73 -29.44 5.12
N THR A 573 -4.37 -28.44 4.31
CA THR A 573 -4.55 -27.02 4.67
C THR A 573 -6.02 -26.64 4.79
N LYS A 574 -6.91 -27.17 3.94
CA LYS A 574 -8.37 -27.01 4.08
C LYS A 574 -8.89 -27.55 5.42
N ASN A 575 -8.51 -28.77 5.79
CA ASN A 575 -8.92 -29.37 7.06
C ASN A 575 -8.36 -28.58 8.27
N ILE A 576 -7.15 -28.01 8.15
CA ILE A 576 -6.57 -27.10 9.14
C ILE A 576 -7.35 -25.77 9.24
N GLN A 577 -7.77 -25.17 8.12
CA GLN A 577 -8.58 -23.95 8.13
C GLN A 577 -9.92 -24.14 8.86
N GLU A 578 -10.55 -25.30 8.72
CA GLU A 578 -11.77 -25.64 9.47
C GLU A 578 -11.50 -25.79 10.98
N LEU A 579 -10.39 -26.42 11.37
CA LEU A 579 -9.97 -26.49 12.77
C LEU A 579 -9.68 -25.10 13.37
N LEU A 580 -8.97 -24.24 12.63
CA LEU A 580 -8.64 -22.89 13.08
C LEU A 580 -9.91 -22.01 13.21
N ARG A 581 -10.89 -22.19 12.32
CA ARG A 581 -12.21 -21.55 12.45
C ARG A 581 -12.96 -22.05 13.70
N ALA A 582 -12.99 -23.35 13.94
CA ALA A 582 -13.57 -23.90 15.16
C ALA A 582 -12.87 -23.38 16.44
N ALA A 583 -11.55 -23.14 16.38
CA ALA A 583 -10.81 -22.54 17.47
C ALA A 583 -11.16 -21.05 17.69
N GLN A 584 -11.28 -20.25 16.63
CA GLN A 584 -11.74 -18.85 16.70
C GLN A 584 -13.17 -18.73 17.24
N GLU A 585 -14.03 -19.69 16.93
CA GLU A 585 -15.43 -19.73 17.39
C GLU A 585 -15.61 -20.40 18.76
N ASN A 586 -14.52 -20.82 19.44
CA ASN A 586 -14.52 -21.57 20.70
C ASN A 586 -15.37 -22.87 20.68
N LYS A 587 -15.45 -23.54 19.52
CA LYS A 587 -16.22 -24.77 19.31
C LYS A 587 -15.36 -26.02 19.56
N HIS A 588 -15.06 -26.29 20.83
CA HIS A 588 -14.18 -27.40 21.23
C HIS A 588 -14.72 -28.78 20.80
N ASP A 589 -16.04 -28.99 20.75
CA ASP A 589 -16.66 -30.23 20.26
C ASP A 589 -16.27 -30.58 18.80
N SER A 590 -15.90 -29.57 18.00
CA SER A 590 -15.47 -29.75 16.61
C SER A 590 -13.98 -30.14 16.48
N TYR A 591 -13.19 -30.07 17.55
CA TYR A 591 -11.73 -30.31 17.50
C TYR A 591 -11.40 -31.77 17.16
N ILE A 592 -12.14 -32.74 17.71
CA ILE A 592 -11.91 -34.16 17.46
C ILE A 592 -12.22 -34.52 15.99
N PRO A 593 -13.43 -34.26 15.44
CA PRO A 593 -13.71 -34.52 14.02
C PRO A 593 -12.79 -33.79 13.03
N CYS A 594 -12.28 -32.60 13.39
CA CYS A 594 -11.28 -31.92 12.58
C CYS A 594 -9.91 -32.61 12.66
N SER A 595 -9.46 -33.01 13.85
CA SER A 595 -8.18 -33.73 14.04
C SER A 595 -8.15 -35.09 13.34
N GLU A 596 -9.28 -35.81 13.29
CA GLU A 596 -9.41 -37.07 12.57
C GLU A 596 -9.30 -36.87 11.05
N ARG A 597 -9.97 -35.86 10.48
CA ARG A 597 -9.86 -35.53 9.05
C ARG A 597 -8.46 -35.05 8.66
N ILE A 598 -7.77 -34.33 9.54
CA ILE A 598 -6.36 -33.97 9.36
C ILE A 598 -5.49 -35.23 9.40
N HIS A 599 -5.72 -36.14 10.35
CA HIS A 599 -4.95 -37.38 10.49
C HIS A 599 -5.11 -38.32 9.28
N VAL A 600 -6.32 -38.48 8.74
CA VAL A 600 -6.58 -39.24 7.51
C VAL A 600 -5.83 -38.61 6.33
N ALA A 601 -5.98 -37.30 6.11
CA ALA A 601 -5.28 -36.60 5.02
C ALA A 601 -3.74 -36.67 5.13
N VAL A 602 -3.20 -36.61 6.35
CA VAL A 602 -1.76 -36.83 6.62
C VAL A 602 -1.33 -38.27 6.34
N THR A 603 -2.17 -39.26 6.67
CA THR A 603 -1.88 -40.68 6.41
C THR A 603 -1.89 -40.97 4.91
N GLU A 604 -2.85 -40.40 4.18
CA GLU A 604 -2.89 -40.46 2.71
C GLU A 604 -1.67 -39.78 2.07
N MET A 605 -1.26 -38.60 2.57
CA MET A 605 -0.06 -37.91 2.10
C MET A 605 1.20 -38.75 2.36
N ALA A 606 1.31 -39.38 3.53
CA ALA A 606 2.44 -40.24 3.87
C ALA A 606 2.47 -41.53 3.02
N ALA A 607 1.31 -42.06 2.62
CA ALA A 607 1.19 -43.24 1.76
C ALA A 607 1.67 -43.01 0.32
N LEU A 608 1.77 -41.75 -0.14
CA LEU A 608 2.38 -41.40 -1.43
C LEU A 608 3.90 -41.69 -1.47
N PHE A 609 4.56 -41.80 -0.32
CA PHE A 609 6.02 -41.97 -0.23
C PHE A 609 6.40 -43.44 0.01
N PRO A 610 7.51 -43.92 -0.56
CA PRO A 610 7.98 -45.28 -0.32
C PRO A 610 8.35 -45.48 1.15
N LYS A 611 8.08 -46.68 1.70
CA LYS A 611 8.30 -47.05 3.12
C LYS A 611 9.72 -46.77 3.66
N LYS A 612 10.71 -46.62 2.77
CA LYS A 612 12.06 -46.14 3.08
C LYS A 612 12.48 -45.08 2.04
N PRO A 613 12.21 -43.78 2.26
CA PRO A 613 12.70 -42.72 1.38
C PRO A 613 14.23 -42.67 1.43
N LYS A 614 14.87 -42.57 0.26
CA LYS A 614 16.34 -42.41 0.15
C LYS A 614 16.79 -41.08 0.78
N SER A 615 16.02 -40.02 0.56
CA SER A 615 16.30 -38.67 1.06
C SER A 615 16.01 -38.53 2.57
N ASP A 616 17.02 -38.13 3.34
CA ASP A 616 16.95 -37.95 4.79
C ASP A 616 16.05 -36.75 5.18
N THR A 617 15.95 -35.75 4.32
CA THR A 617 15.07 -34.58 4.51
C THR A 617 13.60 -34.96 4.36
N VAL A 618 13.25 -35.76 3.35
CA VAL A 618 11.91 -36.35 3.17
C VAL A 618 11.54 -37.20 4.38
N ARG A 619 12.45 -38.07 4.83
CA ARG A 619 12.24 -38.94 6.00
C ARG A 619 12.00 -38.13 7.29
N THR A 620 12.71 -37.01 7.45
CA THR A 620 12.54 -36.11 8.60
C THR A 620 11.21 -35.35 8.55
N SER A 621 10.85 -34.84 7.37
CA SER A 621 9.59 -34.11 7.15
C SER A 621 8.36 -35.00 7.32
N LEU A 622 8.41 -36.25 6.83
CA LEU A 622 7.35 -37.26 7.05
C LEU A 622 7.19 -37.61 8.53
N ARG A 623 8.29 -37.84 9.26
CA ARG A 623 8.26 -38.09 10.71
C ARG A 623 7.63 -36.91 11.46
N LEU A 624 7.99 -35.68 11.10
CA LEU A 624 7.41 -34.48 11.71
C LEU A 624 5.92 -34.34 11.41
N LEU A 625 5.50 -34.58 10.16
CA LEU A 625 4.10 -34.54 9.73
C LEU A 625 3.24 -35.54 10.52
N THR A 626 3.65 -36.81 10.55
CA THR A 626 2.93 -37.89 11.23
C THR A 626 2.92 -37.71 12.75
N SER A 627 4.05 -37.34 13.37
CA SER A 627 4.10 -37.11 14.83
C SER A 627 3.28 -35.90 15.27
N SER A 628 3.28 -34.82 14.48
CA SER A 628 2.45 -33.63 14.76
C SER A 628 0.96 -33.93 14.60
N ALA A 629 0.57 -34.80 13.66
CA ALA A 629 -0.82 -35.25 13.53
C ALA A 629 -1.29 -36.12 14.71
N TYR A 630 -0.45 -37.03 15.23
CA TYR A 630 -0.76 -37.77 16.47
C TYR A 630 -0.80 -36.84 17.69
N ARG A 631 0.12 -35.88 17.79
CA ARG A 631 0.12 -34.87 18.87
C ARG A 631 -1.15 -34.03 18.84
N LEU A 632 -1.57 -33.57 17.65
CA LEU A 632 -2.83 -32.85 17.44
C LEU A 632 -4.04 -33.65 17.97
N GLN A 633 -4.16 -34.93 17.61
CA GLN A 633 -5.24 -35.78 18.14
C GLN A 633 -5.19 -35.93 19.67
N SER A 634 -4.00 -35.97 20.26
CA SER A 634 -3.84 -36.01 21.72
C SER A 634 -4.27 -34.71 22.39
N GLU A 635 -3.92 -33.55 21.83
CA GLU A 635 -4.33 -32.24 22.37
C GLU A 635 -5.83 -31.98 22.16
N CYS A 636 -6.40 -32.34 21.01
CA CYS A 636 -7.84 -32.24 20.77
C CYS A 636 -8.67 -33.10 21.74
N LYS A 637 -8.14 -34.22 22.24
CA LYS A 637 -8.79 -35.03 23.27
C LYS A 637 -8.76 -34.39 24.66
N LYS A 638 -7.76 -33.56 24.98
CA LYS A 638 -7.71 -32.77 26.24
C LYS A 638 -8.65 -31.55 26.22
N ALA A 639 -9.19 -31.19 25.06
CA ALA A 639 -10.17 -30.11 24.91
C ALA A 639 -11.62 -30.55 25.27
N LEU A 640 -11.86 -31.85 25.52
CA LEU A 640 -13.14 -32.33 26.02
C LEU A 640 -13.30 -32.01 27.52
N PRO A 641 -14.50 -31.60 27.98
CA PRO A 641 -14.78 -31.50 29.41
C PRO A 641 -14.86 -32.91 30.03
N GLY A 642 -13.86 -33.30 30.82
CA GLY A 642 -13.77 -34.61 31.47
C GLY A 642 -12.98 -34.60 32.78
N ASP A 643 -13.67 -34.99 33.86
CA ASP A 643 -13.25 -35.20 35.26
C ASP A 643 -12.77 -33.99 36.09
N PRO A 644 -13.27 -33.81 37.34
CA PRO A 644 -13.10 -32.57 38.13
C PRO A 644 -11.75 -32.48 38.87
N GLY A 645 -10.70 -33.10 38.34
CA GLY A 645 -9.40 -33.28 39.02
C GLY A 645 -8.36 -32.18 38.79
N SER A 646 -8.46 -31.41 37.70
CA SER A 646 -7.53 -30.32 37.39
C SER A 646 -8.17 -29.24 36.51
N PRO A 647 -7.89 -27.94 36.73
CA PRO A 647 -8.29 -26.89 35.80
C PRO A 647 -7.41 -26.97 34.54
N THR A 648 -7.83 -27.77 33.57
CA THR A 648 -7.24 -27.76 32.22
C THR A 648 -7.49 -26.38 31.62
N ASP A 649 -6.44 -25.58 31.45
CA ASP A 649 -6.56 -24.26 30.82
C ASP A 649 -6.94 -24.45 29.34
N VAL A 650 -8.22 -24.22 29.06
CA VAL A 650 -8.81 -24.38 27.72
C VAL A 650 -8.14 -23.44 26.72
N GLN A 651 -7.63 -22.27 27.15
CA GLN A 651 -6.89 -21.36 26.27
C GLN A 651 -5.52 -21.95 25.90
N LEU A 652 -4.81 -22.54 26.87
CA LEU A 652 -3.54 -23.23 26.64
C LEU A 652 -3.72 -24.44 25.72
N VAL A 653 -4.77 -25.25 25.91
CA VAL A 653 -5.07 -26.39 25.01
C VAL A 653 -5.39 -25.89 23.60
N THR A 654 -6.20 -24.84 23.45
CA THR A 654 -6.46 -24.21 22.15
C THR A 654 -5.18 -23.71 21.48
N GLN A 655 -4.27 -23.08 22.23
CA GLN A 655 -2.97 -22.65 21.72
C GLN A 655 -2.11 -23.84 21.26
N GLN A 656 -2.10 -24.95 22.00
CA GLN A 656 -1.36 -26.17 21.65
C GLN A 656 -1.95 -26.86 20.41
N VAL A 657 -3.27 -26.91 20.28
CA VAL A 657 -3.98 -27.41 19.08
C VAL A 657 -3.62 -26.57 17.85
N ILE A 658 -3.64 -25.24 17.96
CA ILE A 658 -3.23 -24.31 16.90
C ILE A 658 -1.76 -24.53 16.52
N GLN A 659 -0.85 -24.67 17.49
CA GLN A 659 0.58 -24.93 17.21
C GLN A 659 0.79 -26.26 16.47
N CYS A 660 0.08 -27.33 16.85
CA CYS A 660 0.16 -28.60 16.13
C CYS A 660 -0.33 -28.47 14.68
N ALA A 661 -1.38 -27.68 14.43
CA ALA A 661 -1.86 -27.42 13.07
C ALA A 661 -0.82 -26.67 12.23
N TYR A 662 -0.12 -25.67 12.79
CA TYR A 662 0.99 -24.99 12.11
C TYR A 662 2.17 -25.92 11.82
N ASP A 663 2.56 -26.79 12.75
CA ASP A 663 3.66 -27.75 12.55
C ASP A 663 3.35 -28.73 11.39
N ILE A 664 2.09 -29.19 11.30
CA ILE A 664 1.60 -30.03 10.18
C ILE A 664 1.65 -29.26 8.85
N ALA A 665 1.14 -28.02 8.80
CA ALA A 665 1.17 -27.21 7.59
C ALA A 665 2.60 -26.91 7.11
N LYS A 666 3.52 -26.65 8.04
CA LYS A 666 4.95 -26.43 7.77
C LYS A 666 5.61 -27.68 7.20
N ALA A 667 5.36 -28.85 7.80
CA ALA A 667 5.89 -30.12 7.31
C ALA A 667 5.35 -30.48 5.92
N ALA A 668 4.06 -30.26 5.65
CA ALA A 668 3.45 -30.51 4.34
C ALA A 668 4.04 -29.59 3.25
N LYS A 669 4.17 -28.28 3.53
CA LYS A 669 4.81 -27.32 2.61
C LYS A 669 6.29 -27.66 2.36
N GLN A 670 7.00 -28.17 3.38
CA GLN A 670 8.37 -28.64 3.24
C GLN A 670 8.45 -29.86 2.31
N LEU A 671 7.52 -30.81 2.41
CA LEU A 671 7.45 -31.96 1.49
C LEU A 671 7.22 -31.52 0.04
N VAL A 672 6.28 -30.61 -0.23
CA VAL A 672 6.08 -30.02 -1.58
C VAL A 672 7.38 -29.38 -2.10
N THR A 673 8.08 -28.63 -1.24
CA THR A 673 9.33 -27.95 -1.62
C THR A 673 10.45 -28.94 -1.94
N ILE A 674 10.51 -30.08 -1.24
CA ILE A 674 11.51 -31.12 -1.49
C ILE A 674 11.15 -31.89 -2.76
N THR A 675 9.89 -32.33 -2.96
CA THR A 675 9.50 -33.07 -4.17
C THR A 675 9.58 -32.24 -5.43
N THR A 676 9.29 -30.94 -5.37
CA THR A 676 9.52 -30.01 -6.51
C THR A 676 11.01 -29.90 -6.86
N LYS A 677 11.92 -29.98 -5.88
CA LYS A 677 13.38 -29.93 -6.12
C LYS A 677 13.94 -31.27 -6.58
N GLU A 678 13.46 -32.38 -6.02
CA GLU A 678 13.95 -33.73 -6.34
C GLU A 678 13.35 -34.27 -7.67
N ASN A 679 12.24 -33.72 -8.17
CA ASN A 679 11.68 -34.04 -9.49
C ASN A 679 12.15 -33.10 -10.63
N ASN A 680 12.85 -32.01 -10.32
CA ASN A 680 13.39 -31.04 -11.29
C ASN A 680 14.93 -31.20 -11.51
N ASN A 681 15.55 -32.19 -10.88
CA ASN A 681 16.97 -32.57 -10.98
C ASN A 681 17.09 -34.00 -11.52
#